data_AF-A0A483ALC6-F1
#
_entry.id   AF-A0A483ALC6-F1
#
_cell.length_a   1.000
_cell.length_b   1.000
_cell.length_c   1.000
_cell.angle_alpha   90.00
_cell.angle_beta   90.00
_cell.angle_gamma   90.00
#
_symmetry.space_group_name_H-M   'P 1'
#
loop_
_entity.id
_entity.type
_entity.pdbx_description
1 polymer ?
#
loop_
_entity_poly.entity_id
_entity_poly.type
_entity_poly.pdbx_seq_one_letter_code
_entity_poly.pdbx_strand_id
1 'polypeptide(L)'
;MEAGAFDKHSIQVLVINTGMINSDTMQKHFDRTMFDEYDTAFDAIASIRPWMIIDEPHKFVQVNKTWENIERIKAQLTFRYGATFPEKEVKYRDGLGGKISKKVKDYHHLIYTLTAVDAFNGNLVKGVIGHTIKLEGGTNALVKFVNSDGKEASFELTEGRNKKTFKVIAKGSLETVHGAMSGLLIEKINKTTVLLSNGLALKKGDKINPYSYATTLQQIMLEKAIKNHFKLEKQYLTQTVRIKPLSLFFIDNIEEYRGKNGTLRITVESLIKAEVEALLKAEKHIAYRAYLEKTLANIPCTHGGYFSKDNSEKDEVIEKEINEILHDKQAMLDLDNPRRFIFSKWTLREGWDNPNVFQICKIRSSGSDISKLQEVGRGLRLPVNEYGNRVKGSQFYLDYFVDFTESDFIDKLASEINQKSGAISAEGTPPSDLHAEMIKQITERYDIGKEALLKLLDDKEVINRSNVFKKSGFDYIKTHYPLIFDGVNPHKIRRFEDVKKKVSIRTEKYRELQALWEKINEKVILEYKFENEEAFKTMFVNFLQENNGFSIEGFNENTQTIVLKDKVAGVAEESVACDEPTPLPTMKYSDFLKALSSRLTLNLKTLHQAFIESNTKFKKQLNQKTPLSTTQIFNKTILT
;
A
#
# COMPACT_ATOMS: atom_id res chain seq x y z
N MET A 1 -8.35 36.48 -1.36
CA MET A 1 -7.21 36.24 -0.45
C MET A 1 -6.31 37.45 -0.57
N GLU A 2 -6.06 38.16 0.52
CA GLU A 2 -5.08 39.25 0.55
C GLU A 2 -3.70 38.65 0.27
N ALA A 3 -3.17 38.91 -0.92
CA ALA A 3 -1.79 38.60 -1.27
C ALA A 3 -0.89 39.55 -0.46
N GLY A 4 -0.15 39.04 0.52
CA GLY A 4 0.86 39.84 1.22
C GLY A 4 1.05 39.51 2.71
N ALA A 5 0.08 38.88 3.37
CA ALA A 5 0.24 38.44 4.76
C ALA A 5 0.81 37.00 4.80
N PHE A 6 2.10 36.85 4.55
CA PHE A 6 2.79 35.59 4.84
C PHE A 6 2.96 35.49 6.36
N ASP A 7 2.02 34.81 7.03
CA ASP A 7 2.19 34.48 8.45
C ASP A 7 3.42 33.60 8.61
N LYS A 8 4.45 34.14 9.29
CA LYS A 8 5.74 33.50 9.56
C LYS A 8 5.61 32.20 10.36
N HIS A 9 4.44 31.92 10.94
CA HIS A 9 4.16 30.73 11.72
C HIS A 9 3.32 29.67 10.98
N SER A 10 3.02 29.88 9.69
CA SER A 10 2.18 28.98 8.91
C SER A 10 2.92 28.37 7.71
N ILE A 11 2.59 27.12 7.38
CA ILE A 11 2.99 26.48 6.12
C ILE A 11 1.82 26.60 5.16
N GLN A 12 2.03 27.22 4.01
CA GLN A 12 1.01 27.36 2.97
C GLN A 12 1.14 26.19 1.98
N VAL A 13 0.04 25.45 1.79
CA VAL A 13 0.00 24.25 0.94
C VAL A 13 -1.10 24.40 -0.11
N LEU A 14 -0.72 24.31 -1.38
CA LEU A 14 -1.66 24.27 -2.51
C LEU A 14 -1.88 22.81 -2.92
N VAL A 15 -3.10 22.30 -2.75
CA VAL A 15 -3.50 20.97 -3.24
C VAL A 15 -4.23 21.12 -4.56
N ILE A 16 -3.67 20.54 -5.62
CA ILE A 16 -4.19 20.64 -6.99
C ILE A 16 -4.18 19.27 -7.67
N ASN A 17 -5.21 18.98 -8.48
CA ASN A 17 -5.31 17.74 -9.23
C ASN A 17 -4.91 17.92 -10.72
N THR A 18 -4.75 16.81 -11.42
CA THR A 18 -4.37 16.79 -12.85
C THR A 18 -5.36 17.56 -13.74
N GLY A 19 -6.65 17.52 -13.42
CA GLY A 19 -7.68 18.23 -14.19
C GLY A 19 -7.50 19.74 -14.14
N MET A 20 -7.20 20.29 -12.96
CA MET A 20 -6.94 21.71 -12.78
C MET A 20 -5.60 22.15 -13.37
N ILE A 21 -4.54 21.35 -13.22
CA ILE A 21 -3.24 21.62 -13.87
C ILE A 21 -3.39 21.77 -15.39
N ASN A 22 -4.25 20.96 -16.00
CA ASN A 22 -4.51 20.97 -17.44
C ASN A 22 -5.64 21.91 -17.86
N SER A 23 -6.27 22.62 -16.93
CA SER A 23 -7.36 23.55 -17.23
C SER A 23 -6.83 24.79 -17.93
N ASP A 24 -7.56 25.27 -18.94
CA ASP A 24 -7.27 26.55 -19.59
C ASP A 24 -7.25 27.71 -18.60
N THR A 25 -7.97 27.59 -17.48
CA THR A 25 -8.01 28.60 -16.40
C THR A 25 -6.63 28.91 -15.83
N MET A 26 -5.72 27.93 -15.78
CA MET A 26 -4.35 28.15 -15.30
C MET A 26 -3.51 29.00 -16.26
N GLN A 27 -3.91 29.06 -17.53
CA GLN A 27 -3.21 29.76 -18.60
C GLN A 27 -3.89 31.07 -19.01
N LYS A 28 -5.10 31.34 -18.49
CA LYS A 28 -5.83 32.58 -18.77
C LYS A 28 -5.13 33.77 -18.13
N HIS A 29 -5.11 34.88 -18.87
CA HIS A 29 -4.76 36.19 -18.35
C HIS A 29 -5.94 36.73 -17.54
N PHE A 30 -5.68 37.18 -16.32
CA PHE A 30 -6.67 37.82 -15.46
C PHE A 30 -6.49 39.33 -15.48
N ASP A 31 -7.59 40.08 -15.53
CA ASP A 31 -7.59 41.56 -15.52
C ASP A 31 -7.01 42.13 -14.22
N ARG A 32 -7.02 41.34 -13.14
CA ARG A 32 -6.40 41.68 -11.86
C ARG A 32 -5.11 40.88 -11.72
N THR A 33 -3.98 41.59 -11.64
CA THR A 33 -2.67 40.98 -11.46
C THR A 33 -2.55 40.32 -10.08
N MET A 34 -1.98 39.12 -10.07
CA MET A 34 -1.56 38.42 -8.85
C MET A 34 -0.18 38.92 -8.45
N PHE A 35 0.01 39.17 -7.15
CA PHE A 35 1.22 39.82 -6.61
C PHE A 35 1.56 41.15 -7.30
N ASP A 36 0.54 41.85 -7.82
CA ASP A 36 0.65 43.10 -8.59
C ASP A 36 1.52 43.03 -9.88
N GLU A 37 2.06 41.85 -10.23
CA GLU A 37 3.02 41.65 -11.33
C GLU A 37 2.60 40.58 -12.36
N TYR A 38 1.88 39.53 -11.95
CA TYR A 38 1.63 38.35 -12.78
C TYR A 38 0.17 38.30 -13.22
N ASP A 39 -0.07 38.14 -14.51
CA ASP A 39 -1.40 38.06 -15.11
C ASP A 39 -1.87 36.61 -15.33
N THR A 40 -0.97 35.62 -15.28
CA THR A 40 -1.32 34.19 -15.33
C THR A 40 -1.04 33.45 -14.02
N ALA A 41 -1.81 32.39 -13.77
CA ALA A 41 -1.64 31.57 -12.55
C ALA A 41 -0.32 30.79 -12.54
N PHE A 42 0.13 30.29 -13.71
CA PHE A 42 1.43 29.61 -13.80
C PHE A 42 2.59 30.53 -13.45
N ASP A 43 2.58 31.78 -13.93
CA ASP A 43 3.67 32.71 -13.66
C ASP A 43 3.67 33.16 -12.19
N ALA A 44 2.48 33.40 -11.62
CA ALA A 44 2.34 33.68 -10.20
C ALA A 44 2.88 32.53 -9.33
N ILE A 45 2.57 31.28 -9.66
CA ILE A 45 3.09 30.10 -8.92
C ILE A 45 4.59 29.92 -9.18
N ALA A 46 5.09 30.16 -10.39
CA ALA A 46 6.52 30.04 -10.67
C ALA A 46 7.34 31.09 -9.92
N SER A 47 6.79 32.29 -9.70
CA SER A 47 7.45 33.39 -8.99
C SER A 47 7.79 33.03 -7.54
N ILE A 48 6.93 32.24 -6.87
CA ILE A 48 7.15 31.82 -5.48
C ILE A 48 8.18 30.70 -5.34
N ARG A 49 8.68 30.14 -6.46
CA ARG A 49 9.68 29.06 -6.51
C ARG A 49 9.33 27.90 -5.54
N PRO A 50 8.22 27.20 -5.76
CA PRO A 50 7.66 26.29 -4.78
C PRO A 50 8.47 25.00 -4.64
N TRP A 51 8.23 24.27 -3.55
CA TRP A 51 8.55 22.85 -3.46
C TRP A 51 7.32 22.05 -3.89
N MET A 52 7.54 21.08 -4.77
CA MET A 52 6.46 20.29 -5.37
C MET A 52 6.49 18.85 -4.88
N ILE A 53 5.31 18.32 -4.57
CA ILE A 53 5.10 16.92 -4.22
C ILE A 53 4.16 16.32 -5.27
N ILE A 54 4.61 15.24 -5.93
CA ILE A 54 3.80 14.47 -6.87
C ILE A 54 3.43 13.16 -6.19
N ASP A 55 2.14 12.96 -5.97
CA ASP A 55 1.57 11.69 -5.52
C ASP A 55 1.25 10.81 -6.73
N GLU A 56 1.55 9.51 -6.63
CA GLU A 56 1.36 8.51 -7.70
C GLU A 56 2.02 8.89 -9.05
N PRO A 57 3.35 9.02 -9.11
CA PRO A 57 4.09 9.56 -10.26
C PRO A 57 3.90 8.78 -11.57
N HIS A 58 3.51 7.50 -11.52
CA HIS A 58 3.16 6.72 -12.71
C HIS A 58 2.01 7.32 -13.54
N LYS A 59 1.16 8.17 -12.94
CA LYS A 59 0.11 8.92 -13.65
C LYS A 59 0.66 10.09 -14.48
N PHE A 60 1.90 10.50 -14.22
CA PHE A 60 2.54 11.68 -14.79
C PHE A 60 3.72 11.27 -15.67
N VAL A 61 3.42 10.70 -16.84
CA VAL A 61 4.45 10.30 -17.82
C VAL A 61 4.98 11.53 -18.54
N GLN A 62 6.30 11.59 -18.74
CA GLN A 62 6.99 12.77 -19.29
C GLN A 62 6.53 13.21 -20.68
N VAL A 63 5.96 12.29 -21.48
CA VAL A 63 5.47 12.57 -22.84
C VAL A 63 4.10 13.27 -22.84
N ASN A 64 3.44 13.37 -21.68
CA ASN A 64 2.10 13.93 -21.59
C ASN A 64 2.14 15.45 -21.40
N LYS A 65 1.17 16.17 -22.00
CA LYS A 65 0.90 17.61 -21.80
C LYS A 65 0.87 18.03 -20.32
N THR A 66 0.44 17.12 -19.44
CA THR A 66 0.45 17.34 -17.99
C THR A 66 1.86 17.57 -17.44
N TRP A 67 2.86 16.84 -17.92
CA TRP A 67 4.24 16.99 -17.47
C TRP A 67 4.83 18.32 -17.92
N GLU A 68 4.55 18.74 -19.15
CA GLU A 68 4.93 20.08 -19.64
C GLU A 68 4.32 21.19 -18.76
N ASN A 69 3.05 21.07 -18.38
CA ASN A 69 2.41 22.01 -17.46
C ASN A 69 3.03 21.98 -16.05
N ILE A 70 3.46 20.81 -15.58
CA ILE A 70 4.18 20.67 -14.31
C ILE A 70 5.55 21.38 -14.39
N GLU A 71 6.26 21.30 -15.50
CA GLU A 71 7.55 21.99 -15.70
C GLU A 71 7.39 23.52 -15.69
N ARG A 72 6.25 24.05 -16.14
CA ARG A 72 5.94 25.49 -16.07
C ARG A 72 5.86 26.04 -14.64
N ILE A 73 5.62 25.18 -13.65
CA ILE A 73 5.61 25.56 -12.23
C ILE A 73 7.00 25.98 -11.75
N LYS A 74 8.09 25.55 -12.42
CA LYS A 74 9.48 25.88 -12.09
C LYS A 74 9.81 25.67 -10.60
N ALA A 75 9.38 24.54 -10.05
CA ALA A 75 9.64 24.18 -8.66
C ALA A 75 11.15 24.04 -8.39
N GLN A 76 11.61 24.46 -7.20
CA GLN A 76 13.02 24.31 -6.79
C GLN A 76 13.39 22.85 -6.58
N LEU A 77 12.47 22.09 -5.98
CA LEU A 77 12.60 20.68 -5.66
C LEU A 77 11.29 19.97 -5.96
N THR A 78 11.40 18.76 -6.51
CA THR A 78 10.25 17.89 -6.78
C THR A 78 10.43 16.55 -6.10
N PHE A 79 9.56 16.23 -5.15
CA PHE A 79 9.52 14.92 -4.51
C PHE A 79 8.39 14.08 -5.12
N ARG A 80 8.70 12.84 -5.47
CA ARG A 80 7.73 11.92 -6.10
C ARG A 80 7.51 10.72 -5.18
N TYR A 81 6.27 10.53 -4.72
CA TYR A 81 5.89 9.45 -3.82
C TYR A 81 4.93 8.50 -4.50
N GLY A 82 5.27 7.21 -4.56
CA GLY A 82 4.35 6.19 -5.03
C GLY A 82 4.95 4.79 -5.03
N ALA A 83 4.09 3.80 -5.21
CA ALA A 83 4.49 2.39 -5.32
C ALA A 83 4.92 2.02 -6.76
N THR A 84 4.42 2.77 -7.75
CA THR A 84 4.72 2.58 -9.17
C THR A 84 5.29 3.86 -9.75
N PHE A 85 6.38 3.72 -10.51
CA PHE A 85 7.07 4.80 -11.20
C PHE A 85 7.01 4.59 -12.71
N PRO A 86 7.02 5.67 -13.53
CA PRO A 86 7.08 5.56 -14.99
C PRO A 86 8.28 4.74 -15.44
N GLU A 87 8.17 4.09 -16.60
CA GLU A 87 9.29 3.41 -17.25
C GLU A 87 9.85 4.29 -18.38
N LYS A 88 11.17 4.28 -18.53
CA LYS A 88 11.87 4.84 -19.68
C LYS A 88 12.58 3.74 -20.45
N GLU A 89 12.59 3.89 -21.77
CA GLU A 89 13.30 2.97 -22.65
C GLU A 89 14.76 3.44 -22.80
N VAL A 90 15.71 2.63 -22.31
CA VAL A 90 17.15 2.88 -22.47
C VAL A 90 17.66 2.01 -23.61
N LYS A 91 18.23 2.65 -24.63
CA LYS A 91 18.80 1.97 -25.80
C LYS A 91 20.31 1.81 -25.61
N TYR A 92 20.81 0.58 -25.70
CA TYR A 92 22.23 0.28 -25.70
C TYR A 92 22.62 -0.46 -26.98
N ARG A 93 23.90 -0.36 -27.33
CA ARG A 93 24.49 -1.19 -28.38
C ARG A 93 25.04 -2.45 -27.73
N ASP A 94 24.72 -3.61 -28.28
CA ASP A 94 25.39 -4.85 -27.89
C ASP A 94 26.85 -4.86 -28.40
N GLY A 95 27.64 -5.83 -27.94
CA GLY A 95 29.04 -6.00 -28.37
C GLY A 95 29.23 -6.30 -29.86
N LEU A 96 28.15 -6.50 -30.62
CA LEU A 96 28.11 -6.76 -32.06
C LEU A 96 27.48 -5.60 -32.86
N GLY A 97 27.15 -4.47 -32.21
CA GLY A 97 26.57 -3.28 -32.83
C GLY A 97 25.05 -3.28 -33.00
N GLY A 98 24.35 -4.31 -32.53
CA GLY A 98 22.88 -4.39 -32.49
C GLY A 98 22.27 -3.44 -31.46
N LYS A 99 21.18 -2.75 -31.84
CA LYS A 99 20.43 -1.88 -30.92
C LYS A 99 19.47 -2.73 -30.09
N ILE A 100 19.70 -2.79 -28.80
CA ILE A 100 18.80 -3.43 -27.84
C ILE A 100 18.18 -2.33 -26.97
N SER A 101 16.87 -2.41 -26.73
CA SER A 101 16.18 -1.53 -25.81
C SER A 101 15.77 -2.29 -24.56
N LYS A 102 16.01 -1.68 -23.40
CA LYS A 102 15.55 -2.18 -22.10
C LYS A 102 14.72 -1.12 -21.41
N LYS A 103 13.56 -1.52 -20.91
CA LYS A 103 12.74 -0.67 -20.06
C LYS A 103 13.33 -0.63 -18.66
N VAL A 104 13.55 0.57 -18.14
CA VAL A 104 14.09 0.82 -16.80
C VAL A 104 13.16 1.81 -16.11
N LYS A 105 12.89 1.59 -14.81
CA LYS A 105 12.09 2.52 -14.02
C LYS A 105 12.77 3.89 -13.94
N ASP A 106 12.02 4.95 -14.18
CA ASP A 106 12.50 6.31 -14.19
C ASP A 106 12.41 6.96 -12.80
N TYR A 107 13.35 6.60 -11.94
CA TYR A 107 13.41 7.14 -10.58
C TYR A 107 14.00 8.56 -10.49
N HIS A 108 14.71 9.02 -11.53
CA HIS A 108 15.59 10.20 -11.47
C HIS A 108 16.67 9.99 -10.40
N HIS A 109 16.39 10.35 -9.14
CA HIS A 109 17.26 10.16 -7.99
C HIS A 109 16.49 9.40 -6.90
N LEU A 110 16.78 8.10 -6.75
CA LEU A 110 16.13 7.26 -5.75
C LEU A 110 16.74 7.51 -4.37
N ILE A 111 15.98 8.16 -3.48
CA ILE A 111 16.44 8.50 -2.11
C ILE A 111 16.10 7.39 -1.11
N TYR A 112 14.92 6.78 -1.24
CA TYR A 112 14.42 5.77 -0.31
C TYR A 112 13.53 4.76 -1.02
N THR A 113 13.60 3.50 -0.58
CA THR A 113 12.73 2.42 -1.07
C THR A 113 12.23 1.60 0.11
N LEU A 114 10.92 1.41 0.18
CA LEU A 114 10.26 0.38 0.99
C LEU A 114 9.46 -0.48 0.03
N THR A 115 9.90 -1.72 -0.19
CA THR A 115 9.25 -2.59 -1.17
C THR A 115 7.95 -3.19 -0.60
N ALA A 116 7.10 -3.72 -1.48
CA ALA A 116 5.91 -4.43 -1.04
C ALA A 116 6.29 -5.68 -0.23
N VAL A 117 7.39 -6.36 -0.59
CA VAL A 117 7.90 -7.49 0.17
C VAL A 117 8.33 -7.09 1.58
N ASP A 118 9.07 -5.99 1.72
CA ASP A 118 9.46 -5.45 3.03
C ASP A 118 8.23 -5.13 3.89
N ALA A 119 7.20 -4.53 3.27
CA ALA A 119 5.97 -4.19 3.97
C ALA A 119 5.22 -5.44 4.50
N PHE A 120 5.08 -6.48 3.68
CA PHE A 120 4.44 -7.74 4.10
C PHE A 120 5.28 -8.50 5.13
N ASN A 121 6.58 -8.63 4.89
CA ASN A 121 7.49 -9.37 5.77
C ASN A 121 7.66 -8.67 7.13
N GLY A 122 7.73 -7.33 7.14
CA GLY A 122 7.84 -6.50 8.33
C GLY A 122 6.54 -6.25 9.11
N ASN A 123 5.42 -6.90 8.76
CA ASN A 123 4.10 -6.68 9.38
C ASN A 123 3.63 -5.21 9.33
N LEU A 124 4.06 -4.45 8.31
CA LEU A 124 3.62 -3.07 8.11
C LEU A 124 2.25 -3.00 7.44
N VAL A 125 1.81 -4.12 6.86
CA VAL A 125 0.49 -4.33 6.25
C VAL A 125 -0.10 -5.67 6.70
N LYS A 126 -1.42 -5.84 6.51
CA LYS A 126 -2.09 -7.13 6.68
C LYS A 126 -1.58 -8.15 5.67
N GLY A 127 -1.57 -9.42 6.05
CA GLY A 127 -1.45 -10.53 5.10
C GLY A 127 -2.75 -10.72 4.32
N VAL A 128 -2.75 -11.60 3.32
CA VAL A 128 -3.94 -11.93 2.51
C VAL A 128 -4.24 -13.42 2.60
N ILE A 129 -5.51 -13.76 2.86
CA ILE A 129 -6.02 -15.13 2.82
C ILE A 129 -7.05 -15.22 1.70
N GLY A 130 -6.73 -15.97 0.66
CA GLY A 130 -7.63 -16.18 -0.48
C GLY A 130 -8.62 -17.31 -0.23
N HIS A 131 -9.92 -17.00 -0.34
CA HIS A 131 -11.01 -17.95 -0.26
C HIS A 131 -11.61 -18.13 -1.66
N THR A 132 -11.36 -19.28 -2.28
CA THR A 132 -11.91 -19.62 -3.59
C THR A 132 -13.18 -20.44 -3.42
N ILE A 133 -14.29 -19.96 -3.97
CA ILE A 133 -15.59 -20.63 -3.86
C ILE A 133 -15.93 -21.30 -5.20
N LYS A 134 -16.08 -22.62 -5.16
CA LYS A 134 -16.39 -23.46 -6.32
C LYS A 134 -17.85 -23.90 -6.27
N LEU A 135 -18.49 -23.93 -7.43
CA LEU A 135 -19.77 -24.59 -7.64
C LEU A 135 -19.52 -25.93 -8.34
N GLU A 136 -20.10 -27.01 -7.87
CA GLU A 136 -19.97 -28.33 -8.52
C GLU A 136 -20.45 -28.25 -9.98
N GLY A 137 -19.58 -28.65 -10.93
CA GLY A 137 -19.87 -28.58 -12.38
C GLY A 137 -19.65 -27.22 -13.06
N GLY A 138 -19.35 -26.15 -12.31
CA GLY A 138 -19.27 -24.77 -12.83
C GLY A 138 -18.11 -24.47 -13.79
N THR A 139 -17.13 -25.37 -13.94
CA THR A 139 -15.95 -25.17 -14.80
C THR A 139 -16.14 -25.52 -16.27
N ASN A 140 -17.29 -26.11 -16.64
CA ASN A 140 -17.46 -26.76 -17.95
C ASN A 140 -18.16 -25.91 -19.01
N ALA A 141 -18.62 -24.70 -18.67
CA ALA A 141 -19.33 -23.80 -19.57
C ALA A 141 -18.56 -22.49 -19.80
N LEU A 142 -18.51 -22.04 -21.05
CA LEU A 142 -17.81 -20.84 -21.47
C LEU A 142 -18.62 -20.12 -22.56
N VAL A 143 -18.91 -18.84 -22.37
CA VAL A 143 -19.57 -18.00 -23.37
C VAL A 143 -18.56 -17.02 -23.94
N LYS A 144 -18.32 -17.10 -25.24
CA LYS A 144 -17.39 -16.25 -25.98
C LYS A 144 -18.14 -15.23 -26.82
N PHE A 145 -17.76 -13.96 -26.73
CA PHE A 145 -18.25 -12.94 -27.65
C PHE A 145 -17.54 -13.07 -29.01
N VAL A 146 -18.31 -13.33 -30.07
CA VAL A 146 -17.78 -13.66 -31.41
C VAL A 146 -17.69 -12.42 -32.29
N ASN A 147 -18.79 -11.68 -32.42
CA ASN A 147 -18.86 -10.46 -33.24
C ASN A 147 -20.15 -9.68 -32.98
N SER A 148 -20.21 -8.42 -33.41
CA SER A 148 -21.44 -7.66 -33.50
C SER A 148 -21.52 -6.86 -34.80
N ASP A 149 -22.73 -6.66 -35.31
CA ASP A 149 -23.02 -5.78 -36.45
C ASP A 149 -23.48 -4.37 -36.04
N GLY A 150 -23.52 -4.08 -34.73
CA GLY A 150 -24.02 -2.82 -34.16
C GLY A 150 -25.50 -2.85 -33.77
N LYS A 151 -26.26 -3.89 -34.15
CA LYS A 151 -27.67 -4.11 -33.74
C LYS A 151 -27.82 -5.40 -32.93
N GLU A 152 -27.12 -6.45 -33.33
CA GLU A 152 -27.08 -7.77 -32.70
C GLU A 152 -25.65 -8.14 -32.30
N ALA A 153 -25.52 -8.84 -31.18
CA ALA A 153 -24.28 -9.42 -30.70
C ALA A 153 -24.36 -10.96 -30.77
N SER A 154 -23.34 -11.59 -31.37
CA SER A 154 -23.23 -13.05 -31.47
C SER A 154 -22.35 -13.61 -30.36
N PHE A 155 -22.88 -14.59 -29.62
CA PHE A 155 -22.20 -15.30 -28.53
C PHE A 155 -22.10 -16.80 -28.83
N GLU A 156 -20.94 -17.40 -28.59
CA GLU A 156 -20.72 -18.85 -28.69
C GLU A 156 -20.67 -19.44 -27.28
N LEU A 157 -21.65 -20.27 -26.93
CA LEU A 157 -21.63 -21.11 -25.73
C LEU A 157 -20.88 -22.40 -26.04
N THR A 158 -19.84 -22.70 -25.26
CA THR A 158 -19.12 -23.97 -25.25
C THR A 158 -19.40 -24.70 -23.94
N GLU A 159 -20.01 -25.88 -24.00
CA GLU A 159 -20.22 -26.77 -22.86
C GLU A 159 -19.57 -28.13 -23.16
N GLY A 160 -18.42 -28.41 -22.54
CA GLY A 160 -17.62 -29.58 -22.86
C GLY A 160 -17.18 -29.58 -24.34
N ARG A 161 -17.74 -30.50 -25.15
CA ARG A 161 -17.48 -30.59 -26.61
C ARG A 161 -18.53 -29.88 -27.48
N ASN A 162 -19.66 -29.47 -26.92
CA ASN A 162 -20.76 -28.87 -27.68
C ASN A 162 -20.56 -27.36 -27.81
N LYS A 163 -20.79 -26.84 -29.03
CA LYS A 163 -20.77 -25.41 -29.32
C LYS A 163 -22.09 -24.96 -29.92
N LYS A 164 -22.69 -23.92 -29.36
CA LYS A 164 -23.93 -23.29 -29.87
C LYS A 164 -23.73 -21.79 -29.99
N THR A 165 -24.22 -21.20 -31.07
CA THR A 165 -24.16 -19.75 -31.27
C THR A 165 -25.54 -19.15 -31.06
N PHE A 166 -25.60 -18.06 -30.30
CA PHE A 166 -26.79 -17.30 -29.99
C PHE A 166 -26.60 -15.85 -30.43
N LYS A 167 -27.69 -15.20 -30.86
CA LYS A 167 -27.70 -13.77 -31.17
C LYS A 167 -28.60 -13.05 -30.19
N VAL A 168 -28.11 -11.93 -29.64
CA VAL A 168 -28.83 -11.13 -28.65
C VAL A 168 -28.80 -9.67 -29.10
N ILE A 169 -29.97 -9.03 -29.11
CA ILE A 169 -30.15 -7.61 -29.46
C ILE A 169 -29.80 -6.69 -28.29
N ALA A 170 -29.66 -5.39 -28.56
CA ALA A 170 -29.52 -4.39 -27.51
C ALA A 170 -30.73 -4.45 -26.54
N LYS A 171 -30.45 -4.33 -25.22
CA LYS A 171 -31.38 -4.55 -24.10
C LYS A 171 -31.91 -5.99 -23.94
N GLY A 172 -31.44 -6.95 -24.75
CA GLY A 172 -31.73 -8.36 -24.58
C GLY A 172 -31.00 -8.98 -23.38
N SER A 173 -31.58 -10.05 -22.82
CA SER A 173 -31.02 -10.80 -21.70
C SER A 173 -30.06 -11.89 -22.17
N LEU A 174 -28.89 -12.01 -21.51
CA LEU A 174 -27.95 -13.11 -21.72
C LEU A 174 -28.42 -14.44 -21.14
N GLU A 175 -29.52 -14.45 -20.39
CA GLU A 175 -30.19 -15.68 -19.96
C GLU A 175 -30.62 -16.55 -21.15
N THR A 176 -30.88 -15.95 -22.32
CA THR A 176 -31.18 -16.70 -23.55
C THR A 176 -29.98 -17.48 -24.08
N VAL A 177 -28.76 -17.11 -23.68
CA VAL A 177 -27.53 -17.82 -24.02
C VAL A 177 -27.29 -18.95 -23.02
N HIS A 178 -27.51 -18.70 -21.73
CA HIS A 178 -27.41 -19.70 -20.67
C HIS A 178 -28.21 -19.29 -19.42
N GLY A 179 -29.02 -20.20 -18.86
CA GLY A 179 -29.92 -19.90 -17.73
C GLY A 179 -29.23 -19.40 -16.45
N ALA A 180 -27.96 -19.76 -16.23
CA ALA A 180 -27.17 -19.24 -15.11
C ALA A 180 -26.81 -17.73 -15.21
N MET A 181 -27.01 -17.08 -16.35
CA MET A 181 -26.75 -15.64 -16.55
C MET A 181 -28.00 -14.77 -16.35
N SER A 182 -28.85 -15.13 -15.39
CA SER A 182 -30.06 -14.37 -15.08
C SER A 182 -29.73 -12.95 -14.61
N GLY A 183 -30.48 -11.95 -15.09
CA GLY A 183 -30.29 -10.53 -14.75
C GLY A 183 -29.17 -9.80 -15.51
N LEU A 184 -28.41 -10.48 -16.38
CA LEU A 184 -27.36 -9.87 -17.18
C LEU A 184 -27.92 -9.42 -18.55
N LEU A 185 -27.98 -8.11 -18.78
CA LEU A 185 -28.54 -7.52 -20.01
C LEU A 185 -27.45 -6.87 -20.86
N ILE A 186 -27.70 -6.71 -22.15
CA ILE A 186 -26.85 -5.89 -23.01
C ILE A 186 -27.29 -4.43 -22.94
N GLU A 187 -26.47 -3.55 -22.37
CA GLU A 187 -26.77 -2.13 -22.23
C GLU A 187 -26.52 -1.35 -23.53
N LYS A 188 -25.35 -1.58 -24.17
CA LYS A 188 -24.98 -0.95 -25.45
C LYS A 188 -24.25 -1.93 -26.36
N ILE A 189 -24.49 -1.81 -27.66
CA ILE A 189 -23.81 -2.58 -28.70
C ILE A 189 -23.08 -1.62 -29.63
N ASN A 190 -21.80 -1.86 -29.83
CA ASN A 190 -20.97 -1.23 -30.85
C ASN A 190 -20.47 -2.30 -31.83
N LYS A 191 -19.96 -1.89 -33.00
CA LYS A 191 -19.41 -2.81 -34.02
C LYS A 191 -18.27 -3.71 -33.50
N THR A 192 -17.58 -3.32 -32.43
CA THR A 192 -16.40 -4.02 -31.89
C THR A 192 -16.53 -4.42 -30.43
N THR A 193 -17.51 -3.87 -29.72
CA THR A 193 -17.65 -4.01 -28.26
C THR A 193 -19.10 -4.13 -27.84
N VAL A 194 -19.36 -4.92 -26.80
CA VAL A 194 -20.67 -5.04 -26.16
C VAL A 194 -20.53 -4.64 -24.71
N LEU A 195 -21.33 -3.68 -24.26
CA LEU A 195 -21.40 -3.28 -22.86
C LEU A 195 -22.58 -3.99 -22.20
N LEU A 196 -22.29 -4.71 -21.12
CA LEU A 196 -23.28 -5.40 -20.31
C LEU A 196 -23.79 -4.50 -19.17
N SER A 197 -24.96 -4.83 -18.61
CA SER A 197 -25.61 -4.07 -17.51
C SER A 197 -24.77 -3.97 -16.24
N ASN A 198 -23.83 -4.90 -16.04
CA ASN A 198 -22.85 -4.86 -14.95
C ASN A 198 -21.67 -3.90 -15.20
N GLY A 199 -21.61 -3.27 -16.38
CA GLY A 199 -20.51 -2.40 -16.80
C GLY A 199 -19.33 -3.13 -17.46
N LEU A 200 -19.41 -4.46 -17.65
CA LEU A 200 -18.39 -5.22 -18.35
C LEU A 200 -18.48 -4.94 -19.86
N ALA A 201 -17.40 -4.41 -20.44
CA ALA A 201 -17.28 -4.22 -21.88
C ALA A 201 -16.51 -5.39 -22.50
N LEU A 202 -17.22 -6.24 -23.25
CA LEU A 202 -16.64 -7.38 -23.96
C LEU A 202 -16.14 -6.94 -25.35
N LYS A 203 -14.88 -7.26 -25.65
CA LYS A 203 -14.26 -7.17 -26.97
C LYS A 203 -14.32 -8.51 -27.68
N LYS A 204 -14.25 -8.47 -29.01
CA LYS A 204 -14.26 -9.68 -29.85
C LYS A 204 -13.20 -10.68 -29.36
N GLY A 205 -13.65 -11.88 -28.99
CA GLY A 205 -12.80 -12.95 -28.49
C GLY A 205 -12.86 -13.15 -26.97
N ASP A 206 -13.39 -12.18 -26.23
CA ASP A 206 -13.52 -12.25 -24.77
C ASP A 206 -14.47 -13.37 -24.36
N LYS A 207 -14.17 -13.96 -23.20
CA LYS A 207 -14.85 -15.15 -22.67
C LYS A 207 -15.34 -14.88 -21.25
N ILE A 208 -16.55 -15.33 -20.96
CA ILE A 208 -17.16 -15.29 -19.62
C ILE A 208 -17.64 -16.68 -19.22
N ASN A 209 -17.60 -17.00 -17.93
CA ASN A 209 -18.20 -18.22 -17.41
C ASN A 209 -19.63 -17.93 -16.94
N PRO A 210 -20.67 -18.60 -17.48
CA PRO A 210 -22.05 -18.42 -17.04
C PRO A 210 -22.28 -18.67 -15.54
N TYR A 211 -21.57 -19.62 -14.94
CA TYR A 211 -21.74 -19.99 -13.54
C TYR A 211 -21.18 -18.96 -12.56
N SER A 212 -20.31 -18.04 -13.02
CA SER A 212 -19.91 -16.87 -12.22
C SER A 212 -21.07 -15.93 -11.92
N TYR A 213 -22.18 -16.04 -12.66
CA TYR A 213 -23.39 -15.24 -12.49
C TYR A 213 -24.54 -16.01 -11.83
N ALA A 214 -24.32 -17.27 -11.45
CA ALA A 214 -25.36 -18.08 -10.84
C ALA A 214 -25.75 -17.56 -9.45
N THR A 215 -27.04 -17.34 -9.21
CA THR A 215 -27.60 -16.89 -7.92
C THR A 215 -27.15 -17.78 -6.76
N THR A 216 -27.07 -19.09 -6.98
CA THR A 216 -26.61 -20.07 -5.98
C THR A 216 -25.16 -19.82 -5.55
N LEU A 217 -24.26 -19.49 -6.49
CA LEU A 217 -22.87 -19.17 -6.16
C LEU A 217 -22.80 -17.91 -5.30
N GLN A 218 -23.50 -16.84 -5.72
CA GLN A 218 -23.59 -15.58 -4.98
C GLN A 218 -24.09 -15.79 -3.55
N GLN A 219 -25.12 -16.61 -3.34
CA GLN A 219 -25.64 -16.94 -2.02
C GLN A 219 -24.60 -17.68 -1.14
N ILE A 220 -23.89 -18.67 -1.70
CA ILE A 220 -22.83 -19.38 -0.98
C ILE A 220 -21.67 -18.45 -0.62
N MET A 221 -21.31 -17.52 -1.51
CA MET A 221 -20.26 -16.52 -1.25
C MET A 221 -20.65 -15.59 -0.11
N LEU A 222 -21.88 -15.07 -0.13
CA LEU A 222 -22.43 -14.24 0.95
C LEU A 222 -22.46 -14.98 2.27
N GLU A 223 -22.98 -16.20 2.29
CA GLU A 223 -23.08 -17.02 3.50
C GLU A 223 -21.71 -17.26 4.13
N LYS A 224 -20.72 -17.70 3.33
CA LYS A 224 -19.35 -17.92 3.82
C LYS A 224 -18.70 -16.64 4.33
N ALA A 225 -18.87 -15.54 3.61
CA ALA A 225 -18.32 -14.24 3.98
C ALA A 225 -18.96 -13.70 5.27
N ILE A 226 -20.28 -13.78 5.43
CA ILE A 226 -20.98 -13.32 6.64
C ILE A 226 -20.57 -14.17 7.84
N LYS A 227 -20.56 -15.50 7.70
CA LYS A 227 -20.08 -16.42 8.75
C LYS A 227 -18.63 -16.14 9.15
N ASN A 228 -17.75 -15.85 8.18
CA ASN A 228 -16.37 -15.51 8.48
C ASN A 228 -16.26 -14.16 9.21
N HIS A 229 -17.05 -13.15 8.81
CA HIS A 229 -17.09 -11.87 9.51
C HIS A 229 -17.43 -12.04 10.99
N PHE A 230 -18.47 -12.80 11.33
CA PHE A 230 -18.85 -13.02 12.72
C PHE A 230 -17.78 -13.77 13.54
N LYS A 231 -16.99 -14.65 12.91
CA LYS A 231 -15.82 -15.26 13.57
C LYS A 231 -14.76 -14.21 13.92
N LEU A 232 -14.46 -13.31 12.98
CA LEU A 232 -13.52 -12.21 13.19
C LEU A 232 -14.07 -11.20 14.21
N GLU A 233 -15.35 -10.87 14.12
CA GLU A 233 -16.07 -9.98 15.03
C GLU A 233 -15.97 -10.49 16.47
N LYS A 234 -16.30 -11.76 16.70
CA LYS A 234 -16.09 -12.39 18.00
C LYS A 234 -14.62 -12.29 18.43
N GLN A 235 -13.68 -12.66 17.56
CA GLN A 235 -12.26 -12.63 17.89
C GLN A 235 -11.75 -11.23 18.28
N TYR A 236 -12.23 -10.17 17.64
CA TYR A 236 -11.72 -8.80 17.82
C TYR A 236 -12.50 -7.99 18.86
N LEU A 237 -13.80 -8.26 19.05
CA LEU A 237 -14.62 -7.58 20.04
C LEU A 237 -14.53 -8.18 21.45
N THR A 238 -14.00 -9.41 21.59
CA THR A 238 -13.73 -10.02 22.91
C THR A 238 -12.30 -9.81 23.39
N GLN A 239 -11.50 -9.00 22.70
CA GLN A 239 -10.15 -8.63 23.16
C GLN A 239 -10.22 -7.57 24.26
N THR A 240 -9.14 -7.44 25.04
CA THR A 240 -9.00 -6.39 26.06
C THR A 240 -9.07 -4.99 25.46
N VAL A 241 -8.50 -4.83 24.27
CA VAL A 241 -8.61 -3.63 23.44
C VAL A 241 -9.33 -4.03 22.17
N ARG A 242 -10.54 -3.52 21.99
CA ARG A 242 -11.46 -3.96 20.95
C ARG A 242 -11.10 -3.33 19.61
N ILE A 243 -11.33 -4.10 18.55
CA ILE A 243 -11.19 -3.65 17.16
C ILE A 243 -12.50 -3.97 16.45
N LYS A 244 -13.16 -2.96 15.89
CA LYS A 244 -14.37 -3.18 15.08
C LYS A 244 -13.97 -3.66 13.68
N PRO A 245 -14.27 -4.90 13.25
CA PRO A 245 -13.98 -5.33 11.89
C PRO A 245 -15.07 -4.87 10.92
N LEU A 246 -14.68 -4.60 9.68
CA LEU A 246 -15.58 -4.26 8.57
C LEU A 246 -15.41 -5.26 7.43
N SER A 247 -16.51 -5.55 6.73
CA SER A 247 -16.54 -6.36 5.51
C SER A 247 -17.01 -5.54 4.33
N LEU A 248 -16.28 -5.61 3.22
CA LEU A 248 -16.59 -4.93 1.98
C LEU A 248 -17.04 -5.95 0.93
N PHE A 249 -18.18 -5.71 0.29
CA PHE A 249 -18.75 -6.54 -0.77
C PHE A 249 -18.77 -5.76 -2.06
N PHE A 250 -18.19 -6.35 -3.10
CA PHE A 250 -18.30 -5.84 -4.45
C PHE A 250 -19.46 -6.50 -5.17
N ILE A 251 -20.42 -5.67 -5.56
CA ILE A 251 -21.60 -6.04 -6.32
C ILE A 251 -21.58 -5.36 -7.68
N ASP A 252 -22.27 -5.94 -8.64
CA ASP A 252 -22.42 -5.39 -9.98
C ASP A 252 -23.81 -4.76 -10.21
N ASN A 253 -24.86 -5.41 -9.69
CA ASN A 253 -26.24 -4.99 -9.83
C ASN A 253 -26.71 -4.20 -8.60
N ILE A 254 -26.79 -2.88 -8.75
CA ILE A 254 -27.24 -1.97 -7.69
C ILE A 254 -28.74 -2.16 -7.40
N GLU A 255 -29.54 -2.52 -8.41
CA GLU A 255 -31.00 -2.66 -8.25
C GLU A 255 -31.35 -3.85 -7.35
N GLU A 256 -30.56 -4.92 -7.39
CA GLU A 256 -30.69 -6.07 -6.47
C GLU A 256 -30.45 -5.67 -5.00
N TYR A 257 -29.75 -4.55 -4.73
CA TYR A 257 -29.48 -4.06 -3.39
C TYR A 257 -30.37 -2.89 -2.96
N ARG A 258 -30.48 -1.85 -3.79
CA ARG A 258 -31.25 -0.62 -3.51
C ARG A 258 -32.73 -0.71 -3.87
N GLY A 259 -33.13 -1.65 -4.72
CA GLY A 259 -34.52 -1.81 -5.15
C GLY A 259 -35.47 -2.06 -3.97
N LYS A 260 -36.74 -1.63 -4.11
CA LYS A 260 -37.77 -1.81 -3.07
C LYS A 260 -37.87 -3.27 -2.57
N ASN A 261 -37.70 -4.23 -3.49
CA ASN A 261 -37.62 -5.67 -3.23
C ASN A 261 -36.25 -6.24 -3.65
N GLY A 262 -35.15 -5.54 -3.32
CA GLY A 262 -33.81 -5.99 -3.63
C GLY A 262 -33.51 -7.37 -3.05
N THR A 263 -33.41 -8.38 -3.91
CA THR A 263 -33.19 -9.78 -3.52
C THR A 263 -31.93 -9.94 -2.70
N LEU A 264 -30.84 -9.26 -3.09
CA LEU A 264 -29.56 -9.29 -2.40
C LEU A 264 -29.66 -8.72 -0.98
N ARG A 265 -30.35 -7.58 -0.81
CA ARG A 265 -30.55 -6.97 0.51
C ARG A 265 -31.29 -7.92 1.44
N ILE A 266 -32.41 -8.49 0.97
CA ILE A 266 -33.23 -9.43 1.75
C ILE A 266 -32.41 -10.69 2.12
N THR A 267 -31.62 -11.22 1.19
CA THR A 267 -30.75 -12.37 1.47
C THR A 267 -29.70 -12.03 2.53
N VAL A 268 -29.05 -10.86 2.45
CA VAL A 268 -28.05 -10.43 3.43
C VAL A 268 -28.67 -10.28 4.83
N GLU A 269 -29.80 -9.59 4.93
CA GLU A 269 -30.51 -9.41 6.21
C GLU A 269 -30.93 -10.75 6.82
N SER A 270 -31.44 -11.67 6.01
CA SER A 270 -31.81 -13.02 6.44
C SER A 270 -30.61 -13.84 6.94
N LEU A 271 -29.48 -13.79 6.22
CA LEU A 271 -28.26 -14.47 6.61
C LEU A 271 -27.67 -13.89 7.90
N ILE A 272 -27.67 -12.57 8.06
CA ILE A 272 -27.23 -11.89 9.29
C ILE A 272 -28.12 -12.33 10.45
N LYS A 273 -29.44 -12.30 10.28
CA LYS A 273 -30.40 -12.72 11.31
C LYS A 273 -30.13 -14.15 11.79
N ALA A 274 -30.05 -15.09 10.84
CA ALA A 274 -29.85 -16.50 11.14
C ALA A 274 -28.53 -16.75 11.90
N GLU A 275 -27.45 -16.07 11.51
CA GLU A 275 -26.15 -16.21 12.17
C GLU A 275 -26.15 -15.60 13.57
N VAL A 276 -26.75 -14.43 13.75
CA VAL A 276 -26.89 -13.77 15.06
C VAL A 276 -27.70 -14.63 16.03
N GLU A 277 -28.85 -15.15 15.60
CA GLU A 277 -29.69 -16.05 16.41
C GLU A 277 -28.96 -17.34 16.79
N ALA A 278 -28.13 -17.89 15.90
CA ALA A 278 -27.30 -19.05 16.19
C ALA A 278 -26.22 -18.73 17.22
N LEU A 279 -25.53 -17.60 17.08
CA LEU A 279 -24.46 -17.17 18.00
C LEU A 279 -24.98 -16.83 19.38
N LEU A 280 -26.15 -16.17 19.49
CA LEU A 280 -26.77 -15.80 20.77
C LEU A 280 -27.10 -17.01 21.65
N LYS A 281 -27.28 -18.21 21.08
CA LYS A 281 -27.49 -19.45 21.84
C LYS A 281 -26.22 -19.95 22.52
N ALA A 282 -25.06 -19.69 21.94
CA ALA A 282 -23.77 -20.21 22.39
C ALA A 282 -22.87 -19.16 23.05
N GLU A 283 -23.15 -17.87 22.87
CA GLU A 283 -22.28 -16.79 23.30
C GLU A 283 -22.38 -16.52 24.81
N LYS A 284 -21.21 -16.48 25.46
CA LYS A 284 -21.08 -16.26 26.91
C LYS A 284 -20.53 -14.88 27.26
N HIS A 285 -19.85 -14.21 26.32
CA HIS A 285 -19.25 -12.91 26.58
C HIS A 285 -20.30 -11.79 26.65
N ILE A 286 -20.50 -11.21 27.83
CA ILE A 286 -21.60 -10.27 28.14
C ILE A 286 -21.65 -9.10 27.15
N ALA A 287 -20.53 -8.39 26.95
CA ALA A 287 -20.51 -7.22 26.08
C ALA A 287 -20.75 -7.56 24.59
N TYR A 288 -20.30 -8.74 24.15
CA TYR A 288 -20.46 -9.14 22.76
C TYR A 288 -21.88 -9.66 22.51
N ARG A 289 -22.46 -10.34 23.49
CA ARG A 289 -23.88 -10.69 23.49
C ARG A 289 -24.77 -9.46 23.36
N ALA A 290 -24.52 -8.39 24.12
CA ALA A 290 -25.26 -7.13 24.01
C ALA A 290 -25.12 -6.50 22.61
N TYR A 291 -23.93 -6.58 22.01
CA TYR A 291 -23.69 -6.14 20.63
C TYR A 291 -24.51 -6.93 19.60
N LEU A 292 -24.61 -8.25 19.77
CA LEU A 292 -25.45 -9.13 18.95
C LEU A 292 -26.95 -8.85 19.13
N GLU A 293 -27.40 -8.59 20.35
CA GLU A 293 -28.80 -8.20 20.64
C GLU A 293 -29.16 -6.86 19.97
N LYS A 294 -28.25 -5.87 20.00
CA LYS A 294 -28.40 -4.60 19.27
C LYS A 294 -28.46 -4.80 17.75
N THR A 295 -27.66 -5.74 17.23
CA THR A 295 -27.69 -6.13 15.81
C THR A 295 -29.05 -6.73 15.44
N LEU A 296 -29.60 -7.62 16.27
CA LEU A 296 -30.89 -8.26 16.03
C LEU A 296 -32.06 -7.26 16.08
N ALA A 297 -31.97 -6.25 16.95
CA ALA A 297 -32.98 -5.20 17.08
C ALA A 297 -33.10 -4.32 15.81
N ASN A 298 -32.00 -4.12 15.06
CA ASN A 298 -32.00 -3.30 13.87
C ASN A 298 -31.02 -3.80 12.79
N ILE A 299 -31.41 -4.88 12.12
CA ILE A 299 -30.63 -5.51 11.05
C ILE A 299 -30.39 -4.56 9.85
N PRO A 300 -31.37 -3.77 9.37
CA PRO A 300 -31.15 -2.88 8.23
C PRO A 300 -30.02 -1.86 8.45
N CYS A 301 -29.74 -1.45 9.70
CA CYS A 301 -28.64 -0.54 10.02
C CYS A 301 -27.26 -1.21 10.07
N THR A 302 -27.18 -2.55 9.99
CA THR A 302 -25.91 -3.29 10.08
C THR A 302 -25.12 -3.29 8.78
N HIS A 303 -25.79 -2.98 7.67
CA HIS A 303 -25.19 -2.87 6.36
C HIS A 303 -25.44 -1.52 5.72
N GLY A 304 -24.60 -1.17 4.74
CA GLY A 304 -24.85 -0.02 3.90
C GLY A 304 -24.09 -0.09 2.59
N GLY A 305 -24.35 0.81 1.67
CA GLY A 305 -23.62 0.88 0.41
C GLY A 305 -23.47 2.28 -0.16
N TYR A 306 -22.54 2.43 -1.09
CA TYR A 306 -22.36 3.66 -1.85
C TYR A 306 -22.14 3.32 -3.32
N PHE A 307 -22.89 3.98 -4.20
CA PHE A 307 -22.86 3.68 -5.63
C PHE A 307 -22.76 4.95 -6.48
N SER A 308 -22.06 4.89 -7.61
CA SER A 308 -21.88 6.04 -8.51
C SER A 308 -23.19 6.63 -9.05
N LYS A 309 -24.26 5.83 -9.16
CA LYS A 309 -25.60 6.27 -9.59
C LYS A 309 -26.34 7.10 -8.54
N ASP A 310 -25.92 7.06 -7.28
CA ASP A 310 -26.63 7.73 -6.18
C ASP A 310 -26.52 9.28 -6.26
N ASN A 311 -25.71 9.84 -7.16
CA ASN A 311 -25.63 11.29 -7.36
C ASN A 311 -26.85 11.89 -8.09
N SER A 312 -27.68 11.07 -8.76
CA SER A 312 -28.84 11.55 -9.52
C SER A 312 -30.15 11.53 -8.73
N GLU A 313 -30.23 10.80 -7.61
CA GLU A 313 -31.42 10.71 -6.76
C GLU A 313 -31.14 11.38 -5.41
N LYS A 314 -31.86 12.48 -5.11
CA LYS A 314 -31.74 13.25 -3.86
C LYS A 314 -32.50 12.57 -2.72
N ASP A 315 -32.09 11.37 -2.33
CA ASP A 315 -32.57 10.76 -1.09
C ASP A 315 -31.61 11.11 0.05
N GLU A 316 -32.07 11.95 0.98
CA GLU A 316 -31.28 12.42 2.13
C GLU A 316 -30.76 11.26 3.01
N VAL A 317 -31.46 10.12 3.04
CA VAL A 317 -31.04 8.94 3.81
C VAL A 317 -29.83 8.29 3.16
N ILE A 318 -29.86 8.14 1.83
CA ILE A 318 -28.76 7.57 1.05
C ILE A 318 -27.55 8.51 1.08
N GLU A 319 -27.77 9.82 1.00
CA GLU A 319 -26.69 10.80 1.07
C GLU A 319 -25.97 10.78 2.43
N LYS A 320 -26.73 10.72 3.54
CA LYS A 320 -26.15 10.57 4.89
C LYS A 320 -25.36 9.27 5.02
N GLU A 321 -25.89 8.17 4.51
CA GLU A 321 -25.21 6.88 4.50
C GLU A 321 -23.89 6.91 3.70
N ILE A 322 -23.89 7.52 2.51
CA ILE A 322 -22.68 7.68 1.70
C ILE A 322 -21.66 8.55 2.43
N ASN A 323 -22.11 9.64 3.05
CA ASN A 323 -21.24 10.56 3.78
C ASN A 323 -20.62 9.87 5.00
N GLU A 324 -21.42 9.10 5.75
CA GLU A 324 -20.97 8.26 6.85
C GLU A 324 -19.88 7.26 6.38
N ILE A 325 -20.12 6.56 5.29
CA ILE A 325 -19.20 5.52 4.79
C ILE A 325 -17.90 6.11 4.21
N LEU A 326 -17.96 7.25 3.51
CA LEU A 326 -16.81 7.81 2.78
C LEU A 326 -16.03 8.88 3.56
N HIS A 327 -16.69 9.70 4.38
CA HIS A 327 -16.08 10.85 5.03
C HIS A 327 -16.00 10.71 6.55
N ASP A 328 -17.02 10.12 7.21
CA ASP A 328 -17.03 9.96 8.66
C ASP A 328 -16.42 8.64 9.14
N LYS A 329 -15.09 8.56 8.99
CA LYS A 329 -14.32 7.36 9.39
C LYS A 329 -14.43 7.07 10.89
N GLN A 330 -14.59 8.09 11.73
CA GLN A 330 -14.69 7.90 13.18
C GLN A 330 -16.03 7.27 13.55
N ALA A 331 -17.15 7.79 13.03
CA ALA A 331 -18.47 7.21 13.24
C ALA A 331 -18.56 5.77 12.71
N MET A 332 -17.92 5.47 11.57
CA MET A 332 -17.87 4.11 11.04
C MET A 332 -17.09 3.13 11.92
N LEU A 333 -16.10 3.60 12.67
CA LEU A 333 -15.26 2.79 13.55
C LEU A 333 -15.81 2.70 14.98
N ASP A 334 -16.78 3.54 15.32
CA ASP A 334 -17.47 3.49 16.60
C ASP A 334 -18.19 2.14 16.79
N LEU A 335 -18.02 1.56 17.98
CA LEU A 335 -18.65 0.32 18.40
C LEU A 335 -20.16 0.50 18.59
N ASP A 336 -20.63 1.72 18.86
CA ASP A 336 -22.06 1.98 18.96
C ASP A 336 -22.76 2.01 17.60
N ASN A 337 -22.02 2.24 16.53
CA ASN A 337 -22.54 2.13 15.19
C ASN A 337 -22.62 0.63 14.77
N PRO A 338 -23.82 0.07 14.50
CA PRO A 338 -23.96 -1.33 14.13
C PRO A 338 -23.46 -1.65 12.71
N ARG A 339 -23.23 -0.63 11.87
CA ARG A 339 -22.84 -0.77 10.46
C ARG A 339 -21.45 -1.39 10.33
N ARG A 340 -21.37 -2.50 9.60
CA ARG A 340 -20.13 -3.26 9.39
C ARG A 340 -20.04 -4.01 8.06
N PHE A 341 -21.15 -4.21 7.37
CA PHE A 341 -21.18 -4.78 6.03
C PHE A 341 -21.40 -3.67 4.99
N ILE A 342 -20.44 -3.50 4.08
CA ILE A 342 -20.40 -2.34 3.18
C ILE A 342 -20.46 -2.85 1.75
N PHE A 343 -21.36 -2.29 0.94
CA PHE A 343 -21.61 -2.70 -0.44
C PHE A 343 -21.20 -1.59 -1.39
N SER A 344 -20.37 -1.93 -2.38
CA SER A 344 -19.88 -0.98 -3.38
C SER A 344 -19.85 -1.62 -4.75
N LYS A 345 -19.84 -0.79 -5.80
CA LYS A 345 -19.33 -1.23 -7.09
C LYS A 345 -17.82 -1.45 -7.04
N TRP A 346 -17.30 -2.18 -8.02
CA TRP A 346 -15.89 -2.55 -8.12
C TRP A 346 -14.93 -1.34 -8.09
N THR A 347 -15.36 -0.20 -8.64
CA THR A 347 -14.62 1.06 -8.53
C THR A 347 -14.90 1.74 -7.19
N LEU A 348 -13.97 1.60 -6.26
CA LEU A 348 -13.99 2.33 -5.00
C LEU A 348 -13.91 3.84 -5.29
N ARG A 349 -14.88 4.61 -4.78
CA ARG A 349 -14.89 6.06 -4.90
C ARG A 349 -13.66 6.67 -4.22
N GLU A 350 -13.25 7.85 -4.69
CA GLU A 350 -12.28 8.68 -3.96
C GLU A 350 -12.78 8.95 -2.53
N GLY A 351 -11.88 8.95 -1.57
CA GLY A 351 -12.22 9.03 -0.14
C GLY A 351 -12.34 7.66 0.57
N TRP A 352 -12.58 6.56 -0.16
CA TRP A 352 -12.62 5.23 0.46
C TRP A 352 -11.25 4.76 0.93
N ASP A 353 -11.10 4.74 2.25
CA ASP A 353 -9.87 4.35 2.92
C ASP A 353 -10.14 4.07 4.41
N ASN A 354 -10.55 2.83 4.72
CA ASN A 354 -10.80 2.38 6.08
C ASN A 354 -9.84 1.25 6.49
N PRO A 355 -9.00 1.46 7.53
CA PRO A 355 -8.02 0.48 7.96
C PRO A 355 -8.62 -0.79 8.58
N ASN A 356 -9.88 -0.77 8.99
CA ASN A 356 -10.53 -1.88 9.68
C ASN A 356 -11.29 -2.82 8.73
N VAL A 357 -11.11 -2.70 7.42
CA VAL A 357 -11.60 -3.71 6.46
C VAL A 357 -10.78 -4.98 6.63
N PHE A 358 -11.36 -6.03 7.22
CA PHE A 358 -10.72 -7.33 7.38
C PHE A 358 -11.14 -8.33 6.32
N GLN A 359 -12.20 -8.01 5.57
CA GLN A 359 -12.73 -8.90 4.57
C GLN A 359 -13.17 -8.12 3.33
N ILE A 360 -12.80 -8.64 2.16
CA ILE A 360 -13.33 -8.21 0.87
C ILE A 360 -13.94 -9.43 0.20
N CYS A 361 -15.20 -9.32 -0.21
CA CYS A 361 -15.90 -10.35 -0.95
C CYS A 361 -16.28 -9.83 -2.32
N LYS A 362 -15.66 -10.41 -3.36
CA LYS A 362 -15.96 -10.09 -4.75
C LYS A 362 -17.02 -11.07 -5.26
N ILE A 363 -18.29 -10.66 -5.20
CA ILE A 363 -19.41 -11.55 -5.51
C ILE A 363 -19.45 -11.94 -6.99
N ARG A 364 -18.89 -11.11 -7.89
CA ARG A 364 -18.83 -11.42 -9.32
C ARG A 364 -17.49 -11.01 -9.95
N SER A 365 -16.99 -11.87 -10.83
CA SER A 365 -15.77 -11.67 -11.63
C SER A 365 -16.06 -10.74 -12.82
N SER A 366 -15.66 -9.47 -12.73
CA SER A 366 -15.53 -8.60 -13.91
C SER A 366 -14.05 -8.56 -14.33
N GLY A 367 -13.77 -9.07 -15.53
CA GLY A 367 -12.43 -9.31 -16.08
C GLY A 367 -11.67 -8.05 -16.51
N SER A 368 -11.56 -7.04 -15.65
CA SER A 368 -10.63 -5.94 -15.91
C SER A 368 -9.23 -6.29 -15.40
N ASP A 369 -8.23 -6.16 -16.29
CA ASP A 369 -6.80 -6.34 -16.04
C ASP A 369 -6.18 -5.20 -15.20
N ILE A 370 -6.76 -4.90 -14.03
CA ILE A 370 -6.12 -4.01 -13.06
C ILE A 370 -5.23 -4.84 -12.15
N SER A 371 -4.07 -4.27 -11.80
CA SER A 371 -3.13 -4.80 -10.80
C SER A 371 -3.88 -5.35 -9.57
N LYS A 372 -3.69 -6.64 -9.27
CA LYS A 372 -4.35 -7.30 -8.14
C LYS A 372 -3.88 -6.71 -6.81
N LEU A 373 -2.62 -6.30 -6.75
CA LEU A 373 -2.07 -5.56 -5.61
C LEU A 373 -2.81 -4.23 -5.35
N GLN A 374 -3.22 -3.52 -6.41
CA GLN A 374 -4.01 -2.29 -6.25
C GLN A 374 -5.45 -2.58 -5.78
N GLU A 375 -6.04 -3.70 -6.23
CA GLU A 375 -7.38 -4.16 -5.81
C GLU A 375 -7.40 -4.45 -4.29
N VAL A 376 -6.41 -5.17 -3.77
CA VAL A 376 -6.32 -5.47 -2.33
C VAL A 376 -5.75 -4.32 -1.50
N GLY A 377 -4.97 -3.42 -2.12
CA GLY A 377 -4.14 -2.43 -1.42
C GLY A 377 -4.90 -1.53 -0.45
N ARG A 378 -6.18 -1.24 -0.73
CA ARG A 378 -7.04 -0.44 0.15
C ARG A 378 -7.45 -1.18 1.42
N GLY A 379 -7.51 -2.51 1.40
CA GLY A 379 -7.80 -3.35 2.58
C GLY A 379 -6.56 -3.74 3.40
N LEU A 380 -5.35 -3.59 2.86
CA LEU A 380 -4.10 -4.05 3.48
C LEU A 380 -3.61 -3.22 4.67
N ARG A 381 -4.21 -2.05 4.92
CA ARG A 381 -3.79 -1.17 6.01
C ARG A 381 -3.99 -1.83 7.38
N LEU A 382 -3.06 -1.60 8.30
CA LEU A 382 -3.20 -2.08 9.69
C LEU A 382 -4.40 -1.43 10.39
N PRO A 383 -5.18 -2.19 11.17
CA PRO A 383 -6.39 -1.72 11.82
C PRO A 383 -6.09 -0.73 12.96
N VAL A 384 -7.10 0.04 13.33
CA VAL A 384 -7.14 0.88 14.53
C VAL A 384 -8.07 0.28 15.57
N ASN A 385 -7.75 0.47 16.84
CA ASN A 385 -8.59 0.04 17.96
C ASN A 385 -9.65 1.08 18.32
N GLU A 386 -10.47 0.77 19.33
CA GLU A 386 -11.53 1.64 19.88
C GLU A 386 -11.04 3.02 20.36
N TYR A 387 -9.74 3.21 20.60
CA TYR A 387 -9.12 4.48 20.98
C TYR A 387 -8.56 5.26 19.78
N GLY A 388 -8.77 4.79 18.54
CA GLY A 388 -8.21 5.39 17.33
C GLY A 388 -6.72 5.11 17.11
N ASN A 389 -6.10 4.27 17.94
CA ASN A 389 -4.68 3.94 17.83
C ASN A 389 -4.46 2.76 16.89
N ARG A 390 -3.50 2.90 15.97
CA ARG A 390 -3.12 1.82 15.05
C ARG A 390 -2.46 0.66 15.81
N VAL A 391 -2.97 -0.54 15.64
CA VAL A 391 -2.47 -1.73 16.33
C VAL A 391 -1.26 -2.29 15.59
N LYS A 392 -0.10 -2.30 16.27
CA LYS A 392 1.19 -2.76 15.73
C LYS A 392 1.64 -4.04 16.44
N GLY A 393 2.57 -4.77 15.84
CA GLY A 393 3.23 -5.93 16.47
C GLY A 393 2.44 -7.25 16.40
N SER A 394 1.23 -7.26 15.84
CA SER A 394 0.45 -8.47 15.57
C SER A 394 0.25 -8.67 14.07
N GLN A 395 0.23 -9.93 13.63
CA GLN A 395 -0.12 -10.28 12.25
C GLN A 395 -1.63 -10.25 12.08
N PHE A 396 -2.11 -9.32 11.26
CA PHE A 396 -3.50 -9.27 10.81
C PHE A 396 -3.62 -9.84 9.39
N TYR A 397 -4.82 -10.26 9.01
CA TYR A 397 -5.09 -10.80 7.68
C TYR A 397 -6.31 -10.10 7.07
N LEU A 398 -6.28 -9.96 5.75
CA LEU A 398 -7.40 -9.58 4.90
C LEU A 398 -7.92 -10.86 4.25
N ASP A 399 -9.12 -11.28 4.61
CA ASP A 399 -9.81 -12.38 3.95
C ASP A 399 -10.39 -11.90 2.61
N TYR A 400 -9.93 -12.49 1.51
CA TYR A 400 -10.31 -12.11 0.16
C TYR A 400 -11.10 -13.25 -0.50
N PHE A 401 -12.41 -13.07 -0.64
CA PHE A 401 -13.31 -14.06 -1.23
C PHE A 401 -13.48 -13.82 -2.73
N VAL A 402 -13.18 -14.86 -3.53
CA VAL A 402 -13.30 -14.87 -4.98
C VAL A 402 -14.03 -16.11 -5.46
N ASP A 403 -14.59 -16.03 -6.66
CA ASP A 403 -15.13 -17.20 -7.35
C ASP A 403 -14.00 -18.12 -7.85
N PHE A 404 -14.40 -19.27 -8.37
CA PHE A 404 -13.48 -20.26 -8.91
C PHE A 404 -12.72 -19.83 -10.17
N THR A 405 -13.17 -18.77 -10.86
CA THR A 405 -12.48 -18.26 -12.05
C THR A 405 -11.17 -17.57 -11.71
N GLU A 406 -11.06 -17.01 -10.49
CA GLU A 406 -9.86 -16.38 -9.97
C GLU A 406 -9.09 -17.30 -8.99
N SER A 407 -9.11 -18.62 -9.19
CA SER A 407 -8.42 -19.58 -8.30
C SER A 407 -6.89 -19.39 -8.22
N ASP A 408 -6.29 -18.76 -9.23
CA ASP A 408 -4.87 -18.40 -9.30
C ASP A 408 -4.56 -17.00 -8.74
N PHE A 409 -5.55 -16.31 -8.15
CA PHE A 409 -5.41 -14.95 -7.62
C PHE A 409 -4.25 -14.82 -6.62
N ILE A 410 -4.14 -15.77 -5.68
CA ILE A 410 -3.09 -15.76 -4.66
C ILE A 410 -1.70 -15.90 -5.27
N ASP A 411 -1.55 -16.79 -6.25
CA ASP A 411 -0.27 -17.03 -6.92
C ASP A 411 0.12 -15.80 -7.76
N LYS A 412 -0.85 -15.21 -8.48
CA LYS A 412 -0.67 -13.96 -9.23
C LYS A 412 -0.29 -12.80 -8.32
N LEU A 413 -0.95 -12.65 -7.16
CA LEU A 413 -0.66 -11.58 -6.20
C LEU A 413 0.75 -11.72 -5.62
N ALA A 414 1.14 -12.93 -5.19
CA ALA A 414 2.47 -13.19 -4.69
C ALA A 414 3.55 -12.94 -5.77
N SER A 415 3.31 -13.41 -6.99
CA SER A 415 4.19 -13.18 -8.14
C SER A 415 4.32 -11.68 -8.45
N GLU A 416 3.22 -10.95 -8.48
CA GLU A 416 3.20 -9.51 -8.73
C GLU A 416 4.01 -8.73 -7.68
N ILE A 417 3.88 -9.09 -6.40
CA ILE A 417 4.62 -8.43 -5.31
C ILE A 417 6.12 -8.68 -5.42
N ASN A 418 6.51 -9.94 -5.68
CA ASN A 418 7.91 -10.31 -5.85
C ASN A 418 8.51 -9.61 -7.07
N GLN A 419 7.80 -9.62 -8.21
CA GLN A 419 8.25 -8.98 -9.44
C GLN A 419 8.40 -7.46 -9.28
N LYS A 420 7.43 -6.77 -8.64
CA LYS A 420 7.50 -5.32 -8.42
C LYS A 420 8.66 -4.92 -7.51
N SER A 421 8.99 -5.79 -6.56
CA SER A 421 10.05 -5.58 -5.57
C SER A 421 11.43 -6.03 -6.07
N GLY A 422 11.50 -6.75 -7.21
CA GLY A 422 12.74 -7.37 -7.68
C GLY A 422 13.23 -8.52 -6.80
N ALA A 423 12.35 -9.03 -5.92
CA ALA A 423 12.67 -10.06 -4.95
C ALA A 423 12.61 -11.45 -5.59
N ILE A 424 13.51 -12.34 -5.15
CA ILE A 424 13.56 -13.71 -5.64
C ILE A 424 12.81 -14.60 -4.66
N SER A 425 11.76 -15.28 -5.13
CA SER A 425 10.98 -16.18 -4.28
C SER A 425 11.63 -17.55 -4.15
N ALA A 426 11.68 -18.10 -2.94
CA ALA A 426 12.06 -19.49 -2.70
C ALA A 426 10.96 -20.50 -3.08
N GLU A 427 9.73 -20.02 -3.27
CA GLU A 427 8.54 -20.81 -3.59
C GLU A 427 7.90 -20.30 -4.89
N GLY A 428 7.60 -21.21 -5.82
CA GLY A 428 7.09 -20.90 -7.16
C GLY A 428 7.63 -21.84 -8.23
N THR A 429 7.29 -21.61 -9.50
CA THR A 429 7.91 -22.33 -10.62
C THR A 429 9.40 -22.00 -10.64
N PRO A 430 10.31 -22.99 -10.54
CA PRO A 430 11.74 -22.72 -10.57
C PRO A 430 12.09 -22.05 -11.90
N PRO A 431 12.83 -20.93 -11.88
CA PRO A 431 13.30 -20.31 -13.11
C PRO A 431 14.10 -21.35 -13.92
N SER A 432 13.99 -21.28 -15.25
CA SER A 432 14.75 -22.16 -16.15
C SER A 432 16.25 -21.92 -16.06
N ASP A 433 16.65 -20.70 -15.70
CA ASP A 433 18.01 -20.23 -15.76
C ASP A 433 18.34 -19.30 -14.58
N LEU A 434 19.62 -19.29 -14.22
CA LEU A 434 20.21 -18.39 -13.26
C LEU A 434 20.28 -16.98 -13.88
N HIS A 435 19.21 -16.22 -13.69
CA HIS A 435 19.11 -14.87 -14.23
C HIS A 435 20.12 -13.91 -13.59
N ALA A 436 20.48 -12.86 -14.33
CA ALA A 436 21.51 -11.88 -13.94
C ALA A 436 21.28 -11.23 -12.56
N GLU A 437 20.02 -11.08 -12.14
CA GLU A 437 19.65 -10.53 -10.84
C GLU A 437 20.03 -11.48 -9.68
N MET A 438 19.86 -12.80 -9.86
CA MET A 438 20.27 -13.80 -8.86
C MET A 438 21.79 -13.78 -8.68
N ILE A 439 22.54 -13.69 -9.79
CA ILE A 439 24.00 -13.60 -9.77
C ILE A 439 24.44 -12.37 -8.98
N LYS A 440 23.85 -11.20 -9.30
CA LYS A 440 24.14 -9.94 -8.61
C LYS A 440 23.86 -10.04 -7.10
N GLN A 441 22.70 -10.54 -6.71
CA GLN A 441 22.35 -10.67 -5.30
C GLN A 441 23.24 -11.67 -4.54
N ILE A 442 23.62 -12.80 -5.16
CA ILE A 442 24.58 -13.73 -4.55
C ILE A 442 25.93 -13.02 -4.37
N THR A 443 26.42 -12.32 -5.40
CA THR A 443 27.71 -11.63 -5.34
C THR A 443 27.75 -10.54 -4.27
N GLU A 444 26.67 -9.78 -4.11
CA GLU A 444 26.59 -8.69 -3.13
C GLU A 444 26.40 -9.18 -1.69
N ARG A 445 25.57 -10.22 -1.47
CA ARG A 445 25.24 -10.69 -0.10
C ARG A 445 26.25 -11.68 0.47
N TYR A 446 26.95 -12.41 -0.39
CA TYR A 446 27.94 -13.41 0.02
C TYR A 446 29.39 -12.97 -0.26
N ASP A 447 29.59 -11.78 -0.83
CA ASP A 447 30.90 -11.22 -1.21
C ASP A 447 31.73 -12.16 -2.11
N ILE A 448 31.05 -12.77 -3.09
CA ILE A 448 31.66 -13.69 -4.06
C ILE A 448 31.76 -12.99 -5.41
N GLY A 449 32.94 -12.98 -6.02
CA GLY A 449 33.12 -12.45 -7.37
C GLY A 449 32.30 -13.21 -8.42
N LYS A 450 31.73 -12.49 -9.40
CA LYS A 450 30.82 -13.07 -10.43
C LYS A 450 31.41 -14.28 -11.14
N GLU A 451 32.67 -14.20 -11.56
CA GLU A 451 33.34 -15.30 -12.27
C GLU A 451 33.62 -16.50 -11.36
N ALA A 452 33.96 -16.25 -10.10
CA ALA A 452 34.18 -17.29 -9.10
C ALA A 452 32.88 -18.06 -8.78
N LEU A 453 31.75 -17.34 -8.67
CA LEU A 453 30.44 -17.94 -8.47
C LEU A 453 30.05 -18.84 -9.65
N LEU A 454 30.17 -18.34 -10.88
CA LEU A 454 29.80 -19.10 -12.07
C LEU A 454 30.67 -20.36 -12.24
N LYS A 455 31.98 -20.25 -11.95
CA LYS A 455 32.89 -21.39 -11.95
C LYS A 455 32.49 -22.44 -10.90
N LEU A 456 32.18 -22.01 -9.67
CA LEU A 456 31.73 -22.90 -8.59
C LEU A 456 30.43 -23.64 -8.94
N LEU A 457 29.47 -22.95 -9.56
CA LEU A 457 28.19 -23.54 -9.95
C LEU A 457 28.33 -24.48 -11.17
N ASP A 458 29.26 -24.21 -12.09
CA ASP A 458 29.60 -25.11 -13.22
C ASP A 458 30.33 -26.37 -12.71
N ASP A 459 31.33 -26.20 -11.84
CA ASP A 459 32.09 -27.30 -11.21
C ASP A 459 31.21 -28.25 -10.38
N LYS A 460 30.14 -27.72 -9.78
CA LYS A 460 29.15 -28.48 -8.99
C LYS A 460 28.00 -29.04 -9.83
N GLU A 461 28.05 -28.89 -11.15
CA GLU A 461 26.99 -29.29 -12.08
C GLU A 461 25.60 -28.72 -11.74
N VAL A 462 25.55 -27.50 -11.23
CA VAL A 462 24.30 -26.82 -10.85
C VAL A 462 23.65 -26.15 -12.06
N ILE A 463 24.47 -25.56 -12.92
CA ILE A 463 24.09 -24.85 -14.15
C ILE A 463 24.84 -25.41 -15.36
N ASN A 464 24.41 -25.04 -16.57
CA ASN A 464 25.19 -25.22 -17.79
C ASN A 464 25.92 -23.91 -18.18
N ARG A 465 26.76 -23.95 -19.22
CA ARG A 465 27.48 -22.76 -19.76
C ARG A 465 26.57 -21.64 -20.27
N SER A 466 25.28 -21.91 -20.46
CA SER A 466 24.24 -20.92 -20.80
C SER A 466 23.44 -20.46 -19.58
N ASN A 467 23.91 -20.76 -18.37
CA ASN A 467 23.28 -20.48 -17.06
C ASN A 467 21.92 -21.17 -16.83
N VAL A 468 21.55 -22.17 -17.62
CA VAL A 468 20.31 -22.95 -17.43
C VAL A 468 20.52 -23.93 -16.28
N PHE A 469 19.54 -24.04 -15.38
CA PHE A 469 19.59 -24.97 -14.25
C PHE A 469 19.51 -26.43 -14.71
N LYS A 470 20.36 -27.30 -14.13
CA LYS A 470 20.18 -28.76 -14.23
C LYS A 470 19.08 -29.22 -13.25
N LYS A 471 18.65 -30.50 -13.32
CA LYS A 471 17.45 -31.05 -12.62
C LYS A 471 17.37 -30.76 -11.10
N SER A 472 18.49 -30.56 -10.41
CA SER A 472 18.57 -30.24 -8.97
C SER A 472 19.24 -28.90 -8.67
N GLY A 473 19.48 -28.08 -9.71
CA GLY A 473 20.30 -26.87 -9.59
C GLY A 473 19.64 -25.77 -8.73
N PHE A 474 18.33 -25.62 -8.84
CA PHE A 474 17.59 -24.63 -8.04
C PHE A 474 17.56 -25.00 -6.54
N ASP A 475 17.41 -26.28 -6.20
CA ASP A 475 17.43 -26.75 -4.81
C ASP A 475 18.81 -26.56 -4.15
N TYR A 476 19.88 -26.71 -4.93
CA TYR A 476 21.23 -26.40 -4.48
C TYR A 476 21.35 -24.91 -4.08
N ILE A 477 20.87 -24.00 -4.93
CA ILE A 477 20.88 -22.56 -4.61
C ILE A 477 20.01 -22.25 -3.39
N LYS A 478 18.84 -22.89 -3.26
CA LYS A 478 17.97 -22.74 -2.09
C LYS A 478 18.64 -23.14 -0.78
N THR A 479 19.47 -24.17 -0.83
CA THR A 479 20.15 -24.71 0.36
C THR A 479 21.41 -23.92 0.72
N HIS A 480 22.23 -23.58 -0.28
CA HIS A 480 23.55 -22.96 -0.08
C HIS A 480 23.53 -21.43 -0.09
N TYR A 481 22.57 -20.81 -0.79
CA TYR A 481 22.43 -19.37 -0.88
C TYR A 481 21.04 -18.88 -0.41
N PRO A 482 20.57 -19.26 0.79
CA PRO A 482 19.22 -18.93 1.25
C PRO A 482 18.98 -17.41 1.37
N LEU A 483 20.03 -16.60 1.57
CA LEU A 483 19.90 -15.15 1.79
C LEU A 483 19.45 -14.40 0.54
N ILE A 484 19.51 -14.99 -0.66
CA ILE A 484 19.01 -14.33 -1.87
C ILE A 484 17.50 -14.46 -2.04
N PHE A 485 16.88 -15.37 -1.30
CA PHE A 485 15.44 -15.58 -1.37
C PHE A 485 14.74 -14.65 -0.39
N ASP A 486 14.55 -13.41 -0.84
CA ASP A 486 13.92 -12.35 -0.07
C ASP A 486 12.47 -12.11 -0.45
N GLY A 487 11.84 -13.02 -1.21
CA GLY A 487 10.42 -12.94 -1.58
C GLY A 487 9.44 -12.87 -0.41
N VAL A 488 8.16 -12.60 -0.72
CA VAL A 488 7.11 -12.58 0.29
C VAL A 488 7.01 -13.92 1.01
N ASN A 489 7.00 -13.88 2.34
CA ASN A 489 6.80 -15.07 3.14
C ASN A 489 5.45 -15.75 2.82
N PRO A 490 5.41 -17.07 2.58
CA PRO A 490 4.18 -17.80 2.22
C PRO A 490 3.09 -17.71 3.31
N HIS A 491 3.48 -17.49 4.56
CA HIS A 491 2.54 -17.30 5.67
C HIS A 491 1.82 -15.94 5.64
N LYS A 492 2.30 -14.98 4.83
CA LYS A 492 1.69 -13.65 4.66
C LYS A 492 0.60 -13.69 3.61
N ILE A 493 0.81 -14.43 2.53
CA ILE A 493 -0.13 -14.55 1.41
C ILE A 493 -0.36 -16.02 1.14
N ARG A 494 -1.57 -16.50 1.42
CA ARG A 494 -1.90 -17.93 1.29
C ARG A 494 -3.33 -18.16 0.86
N ARG A 495 -3.63 -19.37 0.43
CA ARG A 495 -5.00 -19.86 0.28
C ARG A 495 -5.54 -20.27 1.65
N PHE A 496 -6.86 -20.19 1.80
CA PHE A 496 -7.53 -20.64 3.03
C PHE A 496 -7.31 -22.15 3.29
N GLU A 497 -7.23 -22.94 2.22
CA GLU A 497 -6.99 -24.40 2.26
C GLU A 497 -5.56 -24.76 2.71
N ASP A 498 -4.61 -23.82 2.65
CA ASP A 498 -3.23 -24.09 2.98
C ASP A 498 -3.08 -24.38 4.48
N VAL A 499 -2.60 -25.59 4.78
CA VAL A 499 -2.37 -26.03 6.17
C VAL A 499 -1.35 -25.10 6.81
N LYS A 500 -1.74 -24.46 7.92
CA LYS A 500 -0.80 -23.69 8.74
C LYS A 500 0.33 -24.64 9.14
N LYS A 501 1.55 -24.44 8.63
CA LYS A 501 2.75 -25.13 9.11
C LYS A 501 3.00 -24.69 10.56
N LYS A 502 2.29 -25.32 11.49
CA LYS A 502 2.52 -25.12 12.92
C LYS A 502 3.77 -25.91 13.27
N VAL A 503 4.79 -25.23 13.74
CA VAL A 503 5.91 -25.89 14.39
C VAL A 503 5.39 -26.38 15.74
N SER A 504 5.23 -27.69 15.89
CA SER A 504 4.88 -28.28 17.18
C SER A 504 6.10 -28.22 18.10
N ILE A 505 5.92 -27.59 19.26
CA ILE A 505 6.92 -27.67 20.32
C ILE A 505 6.85 -29.10 20.88
N ARG A 506 8.00 -29.78 20.94
CA ARG A 506 8.10 -31.08 21.60
C ARG A 506 7.88 -30.86 23.10
N THR A 507 6.77 -31.34 23.63
CA THR A 507 6.35 -31.14 25.02
C THR A 507 7.41 -31.59 26.04
N GLU A 508 8.16 -32.66 25.73
CA GLU A 508 9.26 -33.14 26.57
C GLU A 508 10.41 -32.13 26.70
N LYS A 509 10.71 -31.40 25.62
CA LYS A 509 11.74 -30.35 25.58
C LYS A 509 11.24 -28.99 26.06
N TYR A 510 9.93 -28.78 26.15
CA TYR A 510 9.37 -27.57 26.72
C TYR A 510 9.72 -27.43 28.20
N ARG A 511 9.74 -28.51 28.98
CA ARG A 511 10.13 -28.45 30.40
C ARG A 511 11.57 -27.96 30.58
N GLU A 512 12.48 -28.32 29.68
CA GLU A 512 13.86 -27.83 29.66
C GLU A 512 13.93 -26.33 29.30
N LEU A 513 13.01 -25.83 28.47
CA LEU A 513 12.95 -24.45 27.99
C LEU A 513 12.05 -23.53 28.82
N GLN A 514 11.19 -24.08 29.68
CA GLN A 514 10.14 -23.33 30.38
C GLN A 514 10.72 -22.19 31.22
N ALA A 515 11.73 -22.48 32.03
CA ALA A 515 12.36 -21.48 32.89
C ALA A 515 13.01 -20.34 32.09
N LEU A 516 13.61 -20.65 30.93
CA LEU A 516 14.18 -19.64 30.04
C LEU A 516 13.08 -18.83 29.34
N TRP A 517 12.03 -19.51 28.86
CA TRP A 517 10.91 -18.90 28.16
C TRP A 517 10.11 -17.96 29.06
N GLU A 518 9.86 -18.34 30.31
CA GLU A 518 9.19 -17.50 31.31
C GLU A 518 10.03 -16.26 31.61
N LYS A 519 11.34 -16.43 31.89
CA LYS A 519 12.26 -15.30 32.10
C LYS A 519 12.34 -14.35 30.91
N ILE A 520 12.35 -14.85 29.67
CA ILE A 520 12.39 -14.00 28.47
C ILE A 520 11.09 -13.20 28.30
N ASN A 521 9.96 -13.75 28.73
CA ASN A 521 8.64 -13.09 28.60
C ASN A 521 8.28 -12.21 29.80
N GLU A 522 9.12 -12.14 30.83
CA GLU A 522 8.95 -11.18 31.93
C GLU A 522 9.11 -9.75 31.42
N LYS A 523 8.07 -8.93 31.62
CA LYS A 523 8.15 -7.51 31.32
C LYS A 523 8.89 -6.80 32.45
N VAL A 524 10.05 -6.25 32.14
CA VAL A 524 10.85 -5.45 33.07
C VAL A 524 10.64 -3.97 32.79
N ILE A 525 10.54 -3.17 33.85
CA ILE A 525 10.54 -1.71 33.76
C ILE A 525 11.94 -1.25 34.15
N LEU A 526 12.58 -0.47 33.28
CA LEU A 526 13.86 0.15 33.59
C LEU A 526 13.63 1.36 34.49
N GLU A 527 14.23 1.33 35.67
CA GLU A 527 14.27 2.44 36.61
C GLU A 527 15.70 2.98 36.69
N TYR A 528 15.91 4.22 36.26
CA TYR A 528 17.19 4.89 36.42
C TYR A 528 17.29 5.51 37.81
N LYS A 529 18.13 4.93 38.68
CA LYS A 529 18.29 5.36 40.06
C LYS A 529 19.29 6.49 40.18
N PHE A 530 18.82 7.72 40.06
CA PHE A 530 19.57 8.92 40.41
C PHE A 530 19.14 9.42 41.80
N GLU A 531 20.10 9.73 42.67
CA GLU A 531 19.81 10.18 44.04
C GLU A 531 19.13 11.56 44.07
N ASN A 532 19.55 12.46 43.17
CA ASN A 532 18.99 13.80 43.02
C ASN A 532 19.31 14.35 41.61
N GLU A 533 18.68 15.47 41.27
CA GLU A 533 18.91 16.18 40.00
C GLU A 533 20.35 16.71 39.85
N GLU A 534 21.06 16.99 40.93
CA GLU A 534 22.45 17.46 40.85
C GLU A 534 23.43 16.34 40.45
N ALA A 535 23.20 15.12 40.92
CA ALA A 535 23.94 13.93 40.51
C ALA A 535 23.71 13.64 39.02
N PHE A 536 22.46 13.76 38.56
CA PHE A 536 22.14 13.66 37.14
C PHE A 536 22.83 14.77 36.32
N LYS A 537 22.76 16.03 36.77
CA LYS A 537 23.45 17.16 36.14
C LYS A 537 24.94 16.89 35.98
N THR A 538 25.59 16.39 37.03
CA THR A 538 27.03 16.09 37.03
C THR A 538 27.37 15.01 36.00
N MET A 539 26.58 13.94 35.93
CA MET A 539 26.72 12.90 34.91
C MET A 539 26.54 13.47 33.49
N PHE A 540 25.54 14.32 33.30
CA PHE A 540 25.28 14.95 31.99
C PHE A 540 26.40 15.94 31.58
N VAL A 541 26.99 16.67 32.54
CA VAL A 541 28.15 17.54 32.29
C VAL A 541 29.36 16.71 31.84
N ASN A 542 29.65 15.60 32.51
CA ASN A 542 30.74 14.70 32.11
C ASN A 542 30.50 14.15 30.69
N PHE A 543 29.27 13.73 30.40
CA PHE A 543 28.87 13.31 29.05
C PHE A 543 29.14 14.40 28.00
N LEU A 544 28.76 15.65 28.26
CA LEU A 544 29.00 16.76 27.34
C LEU A 544 30.50 17.03 27.14
N GLN A 545 31.31 16.94 28.19
CA GLN A 545 32.76 17.15 28.13
C GLN A 545 33.48 16.05 27.34
N GLU A 546 33.10 14.79 27.54
CA GLU A 546 33.63 13.65 26.77
C GLU A 546 33.21 13.69 25.30
N ASN A 547 32.02 14.23 25.01
CA ASN A 547 31.44 14.33 23.68
C ASN A 547 31.46 15.75 23.11
N ASN A 548 32.54 16.50 23.37
CA ASN A 548 32.76 17.88 22.88
C ASN A 548 32.76 18.03 21.34
N GLY A 549 32.75 16.92 20.59
CA GLY A 549 32.81 16.88 19.12
C GLY A 549 31.44 16.80 18.44
N PHE A 550 30.52 17.74 18.71
CA PHE A 550 29.35 17.87 17.83
C PHE A 550 29.84 18.34 16.45
N SER A 551 29.55 17.57 15.41
CA SER A 551 29.89 17.91 14.02
C SER A 551 29.41 19.33 13.69
N ILE A 552 30.34 20.23 13.37
CA ILE A 552 30.01 21.59 12.97
C ILE A 552 29.46 21.52 11.54
N GLU A 553 28.19 21.87 11.35
CA GLU A 553 27.63 22.08 10.01
C GLU A 553 27.93 23.50 9.55
N GLY A 554 28.53 23.58 8.37
CA GLY A 554 28.93 24.83 7.75
C GLY A 554 29.19 24.66 6.27
N PHE A 555 29.46 25.77 5.59
CA PHE A 555 29.90 25.74 4.20
C PHE A 555 31.41 25.50 4.17
N ASN A 556 31.85 24.68 3.22
CA ASN A 556 33.24 24.63 2.79
C ASN A 556 33.34 25.55 1.57
N GLU A 557 34.02 26.69 1.73
CA GLU A 557 34.23 27.62 0.64
C GLU A 557 35.40 27.13 -0.22
N ASN A 558 35.07 26.63 -1.41
CA ASN A 558 36.07 26.29 -2.43
C ASN A 558 36.12 27.43 -3.43
N THR A 559 37.19 28.23 -3.38
CA THR A 559 37.44 29.28 -4.37
C THR A 559 38.34 28.72 -5.47
N GLN A 560 37.83 28.62 -6.69
CA GLN A 560 38.59 28.21 -7.86
C GLN A 560 38.95 29.42 -8.71
N THR A 561 40.25 29.70 -8.85
CA THR A 561 40.73 30.76 -9.74
C THR A 561 41.01 30.17 -11.12
N ILE A 562 40.25 30.60 -12.13
CA ILE A 562 40.44 30.19 -13.53
C ILE A 562 41.39 31.18 -14.19
N VAL A 563 42.56 30.70 -14.64
CA VAL A 563 43.52 31.53 -15.40
C VAL A 563 43.44 31.12 -16.87
N LEU A 564 43.18 32.09 -17.74
CA LEU A 564 43.15 31.91 -19.19
C LEU A 564 44.54 32.22 -19.76
N LYS A 565 45.21 31.19 -20.28
CA LYS A 565 46.39 31.33 -21.15
C LYS A 565 46.12 30.61 -22.49
N ASP A 566 46.43 31.28 -23.59
CA ASP A 566 46.39 30.73 -24.95
C ASP A 566 45.07 30.04 -25.35
N LYS A 567 43.93 30.67 -25.04
CA LYS A 567 42.57 30.18 -25.36
C LYS A 567 42.19 28.83 -24.74
N VAL A 568 42.98 28.33 -23.78
CA VAL A 568 42.64 27.16 -22.98
C VAL A 568 42.44 27.61 -21.54
N ALA A 569 41.26 27.34 -20.98
CA ALA A 569 40.98 27.62 -19.57
C ALA A 569 41.56 26.50 -18.71
N GLY A 570 42.46 26.84 -17.78
CA GLY A 570 43.00 25.93 -16.77
C GLY A 570 42.68 26.43 -15.37
N VAL A 571 42.33 25.52 -14.46
CA VAL A 571 42.19 25.81 -13.03
C VAL A 571 43.60 25.91 -12.45
N ALA A 572 43.99 27.07 -11.93
CA ALA A 572 45.38 27.33 -11.53
C ALA A 572 45.68 26.87 -10.10
N GLU A 573 44.76 27.08 -9.14
CA GLU A 573 44.92 26.65 -7.75
C GLU A 573 43.56 26.35 -7.12
N GLU A 574 43.43 25.18 -6.49
CA GLU A 574 42.40 24.90 -5.48
C GLU A 574 42.95 25.32 -4.12
N SER A 575 42.43 26.40 -3.53
CA SER A 575 42.65 26.70 -2.12
C SER A 575 41.37 26.41 -1.35
N VAL A 576 41.44 25.42 -0.45
CA VAL A 576 40.41 25.20 0.57
C VAL A 576 40.65 26.26 1.63
N ALA A 577 39.78 27.27 1.70
CA ALA A 577 40.04 28.44 2.55
C ALA A 577 39.89 28.14 4.06
N CYS A 578 39.29 27.00 4.46
CA CYS A 578 39.11 26.61 5.86
C CYS A 578 39.07 25.08 6.02
N ASP A 579 39.94 24.51 6.86
CA ASP A 579 39.85 23.11 7.33
C ASP A 579 38.63 22.87 8.25
N GLU A 580 38.05 23.95 8.82
CA GLU A 580 36.84 23.88 9.65
C GLU A 580 35.63 24.50 8.95
N PRO A 581 34.49 23.77 8.80
CA PRO A 581 33.29 24.30 8.18
C PRO A 581 32.75 25.51 8.94
N THR A 582 32.34 26.57 8.21
CA THR A 582 31.87 27.81 8.84
C THR A 582 30.49 27.61 9.48
N PRO A 583 30.34 27.66 10.81
CA PRO A 583 29.10 27.28 11.48
C PRO A 583 27.91 28.15 11.08
N LEU A 584 26.78 27.54 10.71
CA LEU A 584 25.52 28.24 10.44
C LEU A 584 24.48 27.96 11.54
N PRO A 585 24.28 28.87 12.51
CA PRO A 585 23.21 28.74 13.50
C PRO A 585 21.86 28.91 12.80
N THR A 586 21.10 27.83 12.66
CA THR A 586 19.77 27.86 12.03
C THR A 586 18.64 28.04 13.05
N MET A 587 18.94 28.01 14.34
CA MET A 587 17.94 28.15 15.41
C MET A 587 18.43 28.97 16.61
N LYS A 588 17.48 29.52 17.37
CA LYS A 588 17.76 30.20 18.64
C LYS A 588 18.12 29.20 19.74
N TYR A 589 18.93 29.62 20.70
CA TYR A 589 19.30 28.79 21.85
C TYR A 589 18.09 28.28 22.65
N SER A 590 17.06 29.12 22.83
CA SER A 590 15.82 28.73 23.50
C SER A 590 15.12 27.56 22.80
N ASP A 591 15.09 27.59 21.46
CA ASP A 591 14.41 26.59 20.65
C ASP A 591 15.24 25.30 20.60
N PHE A 592 16.57 25.43 20.61
CA PHE A 592 17.50 24.32 20.75
C PHE A 592 17.29 23.57 22.07
N LEU A 593 17.26 24.30 23.20
CA LEU A 593 17.04 23.68 24.51
C LEU A 593 15.68 23.01 24.61
N LYS A 594 14.62 23.62 24.07
CA LYS A 594 13.29 23.02 24.01
C LYS A 594 13.27 21.75 23.16
N ALA A 595 13.92 21.77 21.99
CA ALA A 595 14.04 20.61 21.12
C ALA A 595 14.80 19.46 21.78
N LEU A 596 15.89 19.76 22.49
CA LEU A 596 16.69 18.75 23.20
C LEU A 596 15.94 18.21 24.43
N SER A 597 15.36 19.08 25.25
CA SER A 597 14.54 18.71 26.42
C SER A 597 13.36 17.82 26.03
N SER A 598 12.66 18.14 24.94
CA SER A 598 11.55 17.32 24.46
C SER A 598 11.99 15.95 23.95
N ARG A 599 13.22 15.83 23.43
CA ARG A 599 13.75 14.56 22.89
C ARG A 599 14.31 13.65 23.97
N LEU A 600 15.07 14.22 24.91
CA LEU A 600 15.68 13.51 26.03
C LEU A 600 14.77 13.40 27.24
N THR A 601 13.62 14.08 27.23
CA THR A 601 12.68 14.20 28.35
C THR A 601 13.35 14.70 29.64
N LEU A 602 14.27 15.68 29.50
CA LEU A 602 15.05 16.25 30.60
C LEU A 602 14.55 17.64 31.00
N ASN A 603 14.78 18.00 32.26
CA ASN A 603 14.44 19.32 32.78
C ASN A 603 15.26 20.43 32.07
N LEU A 604 14.56 21.45 31.58
CA LEU A 604 15.18 22.60 30.90
C LEU A 604 16.19 23.35 31.77
N LYS A 605 15.93 23.46 33.08
CA LYS A 605 16.85 24.16 34.01
C LYS A 605 18.15 23.40 34.16
N THR A 606 18.08 22.08 34.39
CA THR A 606 19.24 21.21 34.51
C THR A 606 20.06 21.20 33.23
N LEU A 607 19.41 21.08 32.06
CA LEU A 607 20.07 21.17 30.76
C LEU A 607 20.82 22.49 30.58
N HIS A 608 20.16 23.62 30.86
CA HIS A 608 20.79 24.93 30.75
C HIS A 608 22.02 25.07 31.65
N GLN A 609 21.91 24.66 32.92
CA GLN A 609 23.01 24.66 33.87
C GLN A 609 24.16 23.77 33.42
N ALA A 610 23.87 22.56 32.93
CA ALA A 610 24.90 21.65 32.44
C ALA A 610 25.64 22.19 31.20
N PHE A 611 24.96 22.91 30.30
CA PHE A 611 25.62 23.59 29.18
C PHE A 611 26.51 24.75 29.62
N ILE A 612 26.14 25.46 30.70
CA ILE A 612 26.99 26.50 31.28
C ILE A 612 28.22 25.86 31.92
N GLU A 613 28.03 24.82 32.75
CA GLU A 613 29.09 24.16 33.51
C GLU A 613 30.06 23.36 32.63
N SER A 614 29.60 22.78 31.52
CA SER A 614 30.46 22.03 30.59
C SER A 614 31.38 22.90 29.74
N ASN A 615 31.16 24.23 29.69
CA ASN A 615 31.92 25.19 28.87
C ASN A 615 32.06 24.78 27.38
N THR A 616 31.10 24.01 26.87
CA THR A 616 31.06 23.55 25.47
C THR A 616 30.87 24.73 24.52
N LYS A 617 31.59 24.77 23.40
CA LYS A 617 31.45 25.82 22.37
C LYS A 617 30.17 25.64 21.51
N PHE A 618 29.00 25.54 22.13
CA PHE A 618 27.74 25.19 21.48
C PHE A 618 27.15 26.29 20.58
N LYS A 619 27.57 27.56 20.73
CA LYS A 619 27.04 28.68 19.92
C LYS A 619 27.22 28.47 18.41
N LYS A 620 28.25 27.72 18.02
CA LYS A 620 28.56 27.35 16.63
C LYS A 620 27.73 26.15 16.11
N GLN A 621 26.96 25.49 16.96
CA GLN A 621 26.32 24.19 16.67
C GLN A 621 24.79 24.22 16.87
N LEU A 622 24.18 25.41 16.98
CA LEU A 622 22.74 25.61 17.15
C LEU A 622 22.00 25.35 15.84
N ASN A 623 21.77 24.07 15.53
CA ASN A 623 21.02 23.62 14.36
C ASN A 623 20.06 22.47 14.73
N GLN A 624 19.16 22.09 13.81
CA GLN A 624 18.15 21.04 14.06
C GLN A 624 18.72 19.63 14.20
N LYS A 625 19.94 19.37 13.69
CA LYS A 625 20.57 18.05 13.69
C LYS A 625 21.33 17.78 14.98
N THR A 626 21.93 18.80 15.60
CA THR A 626 22.68 18.67 16.84
C THR A 626 21.83 18.03 17.95
N PRO A 627 20.57 18.44 18.24
CA PRO A 627 19.73 17.76 19.23
C PRO A 627 19.49 16.28 18.89
N LEU A 628 19.37 15.93 17.61
CA LEU A 628 19.18 14.56 17.16
C LEU A 628 20.42 13.71 17.42
N SER A 629 21.60 14.19 17.01
CA SER A 629 22.87 13.49 17.24
C SER A 629 23.19 13.38 18.73
N THR A 630 23.01 14.46 19.51
CA THR A 630 23.23 14.45 20.96
C THR A 630 22.33 13.42 21.62
N THR A 631 21.06 13.32 21.21
CA THR A 631 20.13 12.31 21.73
C THR A 631 20.60 10.88 21.43
N GLN A 632 21.06 10.62 20.20
CA GLN A 632 21.54 9.30 19.81
C GLN A 632 22.79 8.88 20.58
N ILE A 633 23.77 9.79 20.72
CA ILE A 633 25.01 9.53 21.45
C ILE A 633 24.70 9.34 22.93
N PHE A 634 23.89 10.21 23.53
CA PHE A 634 23.51 10.11 24.95
C PHE A 634 22.80 8.79 25.27
N ASN A 635 21.83 8.39 24.44
CA ASN A 635 21.14 7.11 24.62
C ASN A 635 22.12 5.93 24.51
N LYS A 636 23.12 6.00 23.63
CA LYS A 636 24.15 4.97 23.53
C LYS A 636 25.02 4.94 24.79
N THR A 637 25.45 6.11 25.29
CA THR A 637 26.28 6.23 26.49
C THR A 637 25.57 5.75 27.76
N ILE A 638 24.25 5.94 27.88
CA ILE A 638 23.49 5.41 29.02
C ILE A 638 23.34 3.88 28.96
N LEU A 639 23.34 3.30 27.76
CA LEU A 639 23.16 1.85 27.55
C LEU A 639 24.45 1.04 27.69
N THR A 640 25.61 1.69 27.53
CA THR A 640 26.96 1.12 27.72
C THR A 640 27.48 1.41 29.11
#